data_AF-A0A2I3LDA0-F1
#
_entry.id   AF-A0A2I3LDA0-F1
#
_cell.length_a   1.000
_cell.length_b   1.000
_cell.length_c   1.000
_cell.angle_alpha   90.00
_cell.angle_beta   90.00
_cell.angle_gamma   90.00
#
_symmetry.space_group_name_H-M   'P 1'
#
loop_
_entity.id
_entity.type
_entity.pdbx_description
1 polymer ?
#
loop_
_entity_poly.entity_id
_entity_poly.type
_entity_poly.pdbx_seq_one_letter_code
_entity_poly.pdbx_strand_id
1 'polypeptide(L)'
;MRAGPGPAVTLALVLAVAWAMELKPTAPPIFTGRPFVVAWDVPTQDCGPRLKVPLDLNAFDVQASPNEGFVNQNITIFYRDRLGLYPRFDSAGRSVHGGVPQNVSLWAHRKMLQKRVEHYIRTQESEGLAVIDWEDWRPVWVRNWQDKDVYRRSSRQLVASRHPDWPPDRIVKQAQYEFEFAAQQFMLETLRYVKAVRPRHLWGFYLFPDCYNHDYVQNWESYTGRCPDVEVARNDQLAWLWAESTALFPSVYLDETLASSRHGRNFVSFRVQEALRVARTHHANHALPVYVFTRPTYSRRLTGLSEMDLISTIGESAALGAAGVILWGDAGYTTSTETCQYLKDYLTRLLVPYVVNVSWATQYCSRAQCHGHGRCVRRNPSASTFLHLSTNSFRLVPSHTPGEPQLRPVGELSWADLDHLQTHFRCQCYLGWSGLAVIDWEAWRPRWAFNWDTKDIYRQRSRALVQAQHPDWPVTQVEAVAQDQFQGAARAWMAGTLQLGRALRPRGLWGFYGFPDCYNYDFLSPNYTGQCPSGVRAQNDQLGWLWGQSRALYPSIYMPAVLEGTGKSQMYVQHRVAEAFRVAVAAGDPNLPVLPYVQIFYDMTNHFLPLDELEHSLGESAAQGAAGVVLWVSWENTRTKESCQAIKEYMDTILGPFILNVTSGALLCSQALCSSHGRCVRRPSHPKALLILNPASFSIQLTPDGGPLSLRGALSLEDQAQMAEEFKCRCYPGWQGPWCEQKSMW
;
A
#
# COMPACT_ATOMS: atom_id res chain seq x y z
N MET A 1 34.49 37.85 5.57
CA MET A 1 34.79 36.50 5.05
C MET A 1 34.42 35.50 6.13
N ARG A 2 33.28 34.81 6.01
CA ARG A 2 32.88 33.78 6.98
C ARG A 2 33.53 32.48 6.54
N ALA A 3 34.39 31.94 7.40
CA ALA A 3 35.04 30.64 7.19
C ALA A 3 33.96 29.56 7.03
N GLY A 4 33.99 28.86 5.90
CA GLY A 4 33.16 27.69 5.68
C GLY A 4 33.58 26.54 6.61
N PRO A 5 32.71 25.52 6.81
CA PRO A 5 33.04 24.38 7.65
C PRO A 5 34.30 23.68 7.12
N GLY A 6 35.21 23.28 8.02
CA GLY A 6 36.45 22.61 7.64
C GLY A 6 36.23 21.25 6.95
N PRO A 7 37.24 20.73 6.22
CA PRO A 7 37.12 19.50 5.44
C PRO A 7 36.64 18.29 6.24
N ALA A 8 36.96 18.20 7.53
CA ALA A 8 36.47 17.15 8.44
C ALA A 8 34.94 17.24 8.70
N VAL A 9 34.38 18.45 8.80
CA VAL A 9 32.93 18.67 8.99
C VAL A 9 32.18 18.32 7.70
N THR A 10 32.76 18.65 6.55
CA THR A 10 32.21 18.27 5.23
C THR A 10 32.24 16.75 5.02
N LEU A 11 33.31 16.07 5.44
CA LEU A 11 33.42 14.61 5.36
C LEU A 11 32.45 13.90 6.32
N ALA A 12 32.27 14.44 7.53
CA ALA A 12 31.29 13.93 8.49
C ALA A 12 29.84 14.13 8.02
N LEU A 13 29.52 15.25 7.35
CA LEU A 13 28.22 15.49 6.72
C LEU A 13 27.98 14.56 5.53
N VAL A 14 28.99 14.31 4.67
CA VAL A 14 28.87 13.36 3.56
C VAL A 14 28.70 11.92 4.06
N LEU A 15 29.39 11.53 5.14
CA LEU A 15 29.21 10.23 5.79
C LEU A 15 27.84 10.12 6.50
N ALA A 16 27.36 11.16 7.17
CA ALA A 16 26.03 11.17 7.77
C ALA A 16 24.90 11.09 6.73
N VAL A 17 25.06 11.74 5.58
CA VAL A 17 24.12 11.65 4.44
C VAL A 17 24.19 10.28 3.75
N ALA A 18 25.36 9.62 3.72
CA ALA A 18 25.49 8.25 3.24
C ALA A 18 24.86 7.20 4.19
N TRP A 19 24.89 7.45 5.51
CA TRP A 19 24.23 6.61 6.51
C TRP A 19 22.71 6.83 6.57
N ALA A 20 22.23 7.99 6.12
CA ALA A 20 20.83 8.34 5.98
C ALA A 20 20.31 8.18 4.53
N MET A 21 20.85 7.23 3.74
CA MET A 21 20.17 6.82 2.52
C MET A 21 18.87 6.09 2.88
N GLU A 22 17.76 6.82 2.88
CA GLU A 22 16.42 6.26 2.88
C GLU A 22 16.34 5.16 1.81
N LEU A 23 15.86 3.99 2.21
CA LEU A 23 15.56 2.92 1.25
C LEU A 23 14.56 3.45 0.23
N LYS A 24 14.81 3.22 -1.07
CA LYS A 24 13.81 3.54 -2.10
C LYS A 24 12.45 2.94 -1.70
N PRO A 25 11.35 3.70 -1.79
CA PRO A 25 10.02 3.17 -1.53
C PRO A 25 9.73 1.94 -2.38
N THR A 26 8.82 1.07 -1.95
CA THR A 26 8.41 -0.12 -2.71
C THR A 26 6.90 -0.11 -2.98
N ALA A 27 6.40 -0.95 -3.88
CA ALA A 27 4.97 -1.04 -4.12
C ALA A 27 4.19 -1.40 -2.82
N PRO A 28 2.98 -0.85 -2.61
CA PRO A 28 2.11 -1.30 -1.51
C PRO A 28 1.72 -2.78 -1.69
N PRO A 29 1.28 -3.46 -0.61
CA PRO A 29 0.77 -4.82 -0.69
C PRO A 29 -0.42 -4.94 -1.67
N ILE A 30 -0.43 -5.98 -2.50
CA ILE A 30 -1.43 -6.17 -3.59
C ILE A 30 -2.58 -7.15 -3.26
N PHE A 31 -2.53 -7.85 -2.12
CA PHE A 31 -3.51 -8.89 -1.78
C PHE A 31 -4.30 -8.57 -0.51
N THR A 32 -3.67 -8.75 0.65
CA THR A 32 -4.34 -8.74 1.97
C THR A 32 -4.03 -7.48 2.79
N GLY A 33 -3.38 -6.48 2.19
CA GLY A 33 -2.80 -5.35 2.93
C GLY A 33 -1.60 -5.74 3.82
N ARG A 34 -1.22 -7.02 3.86
CA ARG A 34 -0.10 -7.51 4.68
C ARG A 34 1.26 -7.10 4.09
N PRO A 35 2.22 -6.69 4.94
CA PRO A 35 3.56 -6.33 4.49
C PRO A 35 4.35 -7.45 3.81
N PHE A 36 4.08 -8.69 4.21
CA PHE A 36 4.72 -9.90 3.73
C PHE A 36 3.64 -10.95 3.43
N VAL A 37 3.56 -11.37 2.18
CA VAL A 37 2.56 -12.32 1.68
C VAL A 37 3.14 -13.73 1.68
N VAL A 38 2.40 -14.71 2.17
CA VAL A 38 2.74 -16.13 1.97
C VAL A 38 1.68 -16.77 1.09
N ALA A 39 2.07 -17.15 -0.13
CA ALA A 39 1.18 -17.76 -1.09
C ALA A 39 1.41 -19.27 -1.23
N TRP A 40 0.32 -20.01 -1.42
CA TRP A 40 0.30 -21.44 -1.67
C TRP A 40 -0.02 -21.71 -3.14
N ASP A 41 0.95 -22.19 -3.90
CA ASP A 41 0.83 -22.60 -5.30
C ASP A 41 1.35 -24.04 -5.49
N VAL A 42 0.83 -24.95 -4.66
CA VAL A 42 1.11 -26.39 -4.70
C VAL A 42 -0.16 -27.09 -5.21
N PRO A 43 -0.08 -28.12 -6.08
CA PRO A 43 -1.23 -28.71 -6.74
C PRO A 43 -2.04 -29.66 -5.83
N THR A 44 -2.47 -29.20 -4.66
CA THR A 44 -3.14 -30.00 -3.62
C THR A 44 -4.65 -30.19 -3.81
N GLN A 45 -5.20 -29.81 -4.97
CA GLN A 45 -6.65 -29.76 -5.18
C GLN A 45 -7.31 -31.14 -5.15
N ASP A 46 -6.53 -32.20 -5.41
CA ASP A 46 -6.99 -33.58 -5.38
C ASP A 46 -7.00 -34.20 -3.98
N CYS A 47 -6.28 -33.63 -3.00
CA CYS A 47 -6.14 -34.26 -1.68
C CYS A 47 -7.49 -34.45 -0.99
N GLY A 48 -8.37 -33.45 -1.01
CA GLY A 48 -9.70 -33.54 -0.40
C GLY A 48 -10.69 -34.40 -1.21
N PRO A 49 -11.05 -33.98 -2.44
CA PRO A 49 -12.10 -34.65 -3.23
C PRO A 49 -11.76 -36.08 -3.63
N ARG A 50 -10.54 -36.32 -4.12
CA ARG A 50 -10.11 -37.62 -4.66
C ARG A 50 -9.51 -38.52 -3.58
N LEU A 51 -8.59 -37.99 -2.77
CA LEU A 51 -7.82 -38.79 -1.80
C LEU A 51 -8.40 -38.76 -0.37
N LYS A 52 -9.49 -38.02 -0.14
CA LYS A 52 -10.21 -37.93 1.16
C LYS A 52 -9.37 -37.38 2.32
N VAL A 53 -8.34 -36.60 2.01
CA VAL A 53 -7.49 -35.89 2.96
C VAL A 53 -7.63 -34.38 2.74
N PRO A 54 -8.63 -33.71 3.33
CA PRO A 54 -8.76 -32.26 3.19
C PRO A 54 -7.61 -31.55 3.91
N LEU A 55 -7.00 -30.58 3.21
CA LEU A 55 -5.97 -29.68 3.73
C LEU A 55 -6.62 -28.34 4.07
N ASP A 56 -6.23 -27.74 5.20
CA ASP A 56 -6.61 -26.37 5.51
C ASP A 56 -5.48 -25.42 5.10
N LEU A 57 -5.81 -24.47 4.23
CA LEU A 57 -4.89 -23.51 3.64
C LEU A 57 -5.26 -22.06 4.00
N ASN A 58 -6.17 -21.84 4.96
CA ASN A 58 -6.66 -20.51 5.32
C ASN A 58 -5.60 -19.61 5.98
N ALA A 59 -4.46 -20.19 6.40
CA ALA A 59 -3.31 -19.44 6.90
C ALA A 59 -2.49 -18.75 5.81
N PHE A 60 -2.65 -19.16 4.54
CA PHE A 60 -1.96 -18.54 3.40
C PHE A 60 -2.79 -17.38 2.85
N ASP A 61 -2.13 -16.26 2.54
CA ASP A 61 -2.78 -15.05 2.01
C ASP A 61 -3.40 -15.27 0.64
N VAL A 62 -2.81 -16.18 -0.13
CA VAL A 62 -3.24 -16.51 -1.49
C VAL A 62 -3.14 -18.02 -1.69
N GLN A 63 -4.19 -18.59 -2.26
CA GLN A 63 -4.25 -19.99 -2.67
C GLN A 63 -4.39 -20.03 -4.20
N ALA A 64 -3.51 -20.77 -4.84
CA ALA A 64 -3.46 -20.97 -6.28
C ALA A 64 -3.11 -22.43 -6.60
N SER A 65 -3.21 -22.77 -7.88
CA SER A 65 -2.83 -24.05 -8.44
C SER A 65 -1.94 -23.85 -9.67
N PRO A 66 -0.84 -24.62 -9.79
CA PRO A 66 -0.06 -24.63 -11.02
C PRO A 66 -0.74 -25.44 -12.15
N ASN A 67 -1.82 -26.18 -11.84
CA ASN A 67 -2.52 -27.02 -12.80
C ASN A 67 -3.19 -26.21 -13.91
N GLU A 68 -3.15 -26.72 -15.14
CA GLU A 68 -3.57 -25.99 -16.34
C GLU A 68 -5.04 -25.55 -16.33
N GLY A 69 -5.92 -26.34 -15.71
CA GLY A 69 -7.36 -26.05 -15.64
C GLY A 69 -7.74 -24.90 -14.70
N PHE A 70 -6.81 -24.44 -13.86
CA PHE A 70 -7.08 -23.38 -12.89
C PHE A 70 -6.67 -22.02 -13.45
N VAL A 71 -7.68 -21.19 -13.68
CA VAL A 71 -7.55 -19.89 -14.35
C VAL A 71 -8.19 -18.80 -13.51
N ASN A 72 -7.86 -17.54 -13.85
CA ASN A 72 -8.32 -16.34 -13.15
C ASN A 72 -7.94 -16.34 -11.66
N GLN A 73 -6.72 -16.80 -11.37
CA GLN A 73 -6.16 -16.90 -10.04
C GLN A 73 -5.36 -15.64 -9.68
N ASN A 74 -5.25 -15.34 -8.39
CA ASN A 74 -4.42 -14.25 -7.86
C ASN A 74 -2.93 -14.42 -8.20
N ILE A 75 -2.49 -15.66 -8.42
CA ILE A 75 -1.17 -16.00 -8.96
C ILE A 75 -1.38 -16.85 -10.19
N THR A 76 -0.86 -16.38 -11.33
CA THR A 76 -0.93 -17.09 -12.59
C THR A 76 0.47 -17.40 -13.08
N ILE A 77 0.83 -18.68 -13.16
CA ILE A 77 2.09 -19.15 -13.74
C ILE A 77 1.88 -19.57 -15.19
N PHE A 78 2.59 -18.91 -16.09
CA PHE A 78 2.64 -19.21 -17.51
C PHE A 78 3.85 -20.10 -17.82
N TYR A 79 3.66 -21.41 -17.70
CA TYR A 79 4.66 -22.40 -18.15
C TYR A 79 4.94 -22.30 -19.66
N ARG A 80 6.02 -22.94 -20.12
CA ARG A 80 6.53 -22.93 -21.50
C ARG A 80 5.51 -23.11 -22.64
N ASP A 81 4.36 -23.74 -22.39
CA ASP A 81 3.28 -23.98 -23.37
C ASP A 81 2.08 -23.04 -23.26
N ARG A 82 2.07 -22.19 -22.23
CA ARG A 82 0.90 -21.40 -21.83
C ARG A 82 0.95 -19.95 -22.31
N LEU A 83 2.08 -19.48 -22.85
CA LEU A 83 2.23 -18.08 -23.26
C LEU A 83 3.02 -17.95 -24.56
N GLY A 84 2.34 -17.52 -25.62
CA GLY A 84 2.96 -17.20 -26.90
C GLY A 84 3.57 -18.42 -27.61
N LEU A 85 4.49 -18.14 -28.55
CA LEU A 85 5.26 -19.12 -29.32
C LEU A 85 6.69 -19.23 -28.80
N TYR A 86 6.88 -19.73 -27.57
CA TYR A 86 8.20 -19.81 -26.93
C TYR A 86 9.13 -20.84 -27.63
N PRO A 87 10.25 -20.41 -28.23
CA PRO A 87 11.15 -21.29 -28.99
C PRO A 87 11.96 -22.19 -28.06
N ARG A 88 11.95 -23.50 -28.32
CA ARG A 88 12.64 -24.49 -27.49
C ARG A 88 12.90 -25.81 -28.22
N PHE A 89 13.59 -26.73 -27.58
CA PHE A 89 13.72 -28.12 -28.03
C PHE A 89 12.90 -29.06 -27.14
N ASP A 90 12.23 -30.05 -27.74
CA ASP A 90 11.55 -31.10 -26.98
C ASP A 90 12.54 -32.17 -26.47
N SER A 91 12.05 -33.16 -25.72
CA SER A 91 12.87 -34.25 -25.18
C SER A 91 13.52 -35.13 -26.25
N ALA A 92 13.01 -35.12 -27.49
CA ALA A 92 13.60 -35.81 -28.63
C ALA A 92 14.62 -34.92 -29.39
N GLY A 93 14.88 -33.70 -28.90
CA GLY A 93 15.77 -32.73 -29.54
C GLY A 93 15.17 -32.06 -30.78
N ARG A 94 13.85 -32.16 -30.99
CA ARG A 94 13.17 -31.52 -32.13
C ARG A 94 12.89 -30.06 -31.82
N SER A 95 13.07 -29.23 -32.83
CA SER A 95 12.78 -27.80 -32.74
C SER A 95 11.28 -27.55 -32.61
N VAL A 96 10.90 -26.82 -31.56
CA VAL A 96 9.56 -26.29 -31.32
C VAL A 96 9.61 -24.78 -31.50
N HIS A 97 8.70 -24.24 -32.32
CA HIS A 97 8.64 -22.81 -32.67
C HIS A 97 9.98 -22.22 -33.15
N GLY A 98 10.77 -22.99 -33.91
CA GLY A 98 12.07 -22.53 -34.44
C GLY A 98 13.26 -22.80 -33.54
N GLY A 99 13.05 -23.29 -32.31
CA GLY A 99 14.09 -23.83 -31.42
C GLY A 99 14.95 -22.79 -30.70
N VAL A 100 15.37 -21.74 -31.39
CA VAL A 100 16.18 -20.63 -30.86
C VAL A 100 15.48 -19.28 -31.10
N PRO A 101 15.67 -18.27 -30.24
CA PRO A 101 14.95 -16.99 -30.32
C PRO A 101 15.19 -16.21 -31.63
N GLN A 102 16.34 -16.35 -32.26
CA GLN A 102 16.64 -15.70 -33.55
C GLN A 102 16.00 -16.41 -34.77
N ASN A 103 15.22 -17.48 -34.55
CA ASN A 103 14.58 -18.27 -35.60
C ASN A 103 13.05 -18.40 -35.41
N VAL A 104 12.45 -17.50 -34.61
CA VAL A 104 10.99 -17.44 -34.40
C VAL A 104 10.43 -16.09 -34.84
N SER A 105 9.21 -16.09 -35.38
CA SER A 105 8.52 -14.84 -35.74
C SER A 105 7.96 -14.15 -34.51
N LEU A 106 8.57 -13.02 -34.13
CA LEU A 106 8.11 -12.20 -33.00
C LEU A 106 6.69 -11.66 -33.22
N TRP A 107 6.32 -11.36 -34.47
CA TRP A 107 4.96 -10.93 -34.81
C TRP A 107 3.93 -12.03 -34.53
N ALA A 108 4.21 -13.27 -34.95
CA ALA A 108 3.33 -14.40 -34.71
C ALA A 108 3.23 -14.71 -33.20
N HIS A 109 4.35 -14.57 -32.48
CA HIS A 109 4.38 -14.69 -31.02
C HIS A 109 3.43 -13.69 -30.35
N ARG A 110 3.52 -12.40 -30.69
CA ARG A 110 2.65 -11.34 -30.12
C ARG A 110 1.17 -11.61 -30.35
N LYS A 111 0.78 -12.07 -31.55
CA LYS A 111 -0.62 -12.43 -31.83
C LYS A 111 -1.15 -13.54 -30.92
N MET A 112 -0.28 -14.45 -30.48
CA MET A 112 -0.66 -15.53 -29.57
C MET A 112 -0.73 -15.08 -28.10
N LEU A 113 0.01 -14.04 -27.71
CA LEU A 113 0.06 -13.57 -26.32
C LEU A 113 -1.32 -13.14 -25.81
N GLN A 114 -2.07 -12.34 -26.57
CA GLN A 114 -3.35 -11.80 -26.11
C GLN A 114 -4.34 -12.90 -25.72
N LYS A 115 -4.58 -13.85 -26.63
CA LYS A 115 -5.50 -14.97 -26.40
C LYS A 115 -5.11 -15.78 -25.17
N ARG A 116 -3.81 -15.99 -24.94
CA ARG A 116 -3.30 -16.74 -23.79
C ARG A 116 -3.47 -15.95 -22.48
N VAL A 117 -3.12 -14.67 -22.48
CA VAL A 117 -3.30 -13.81 -21.30
C VAL A 117 -4.79 -13.72 -20.93
N GLU A 118 -5.67 -13.50 -21.89
CA GLU A 118 -7.13 -13.42 -21.65
C GLU A 118 -7.73 -14.74 -21.15
N HIS A 119 -7.16 -15.87 -21.56
CA HIS A 119 -7.61 -17.19 -21.09
C HIS A 119 -7.30 -17.41 -19.61
N TYR A 120 -6.06 -17.14 -19.19
CA TYR A 120 -5.60 -17.38 -17.82
C TYR A 120 -5.91 -16.23 -16.85
N ILE A 121 -6.00 -14.99 -17.34
CA ILE A 121 -6.33 -13.78 -16.57
C ILE A 121 -7.55 -13.13 -17.22
N ARG A 122 -8.74 -13.60 -16.84
CA ARG A 122 -10.00 -13.23 -17.48
C ARG A 122 -10.45 -11.84 -17.08
N THR A 123 -10.33 -11.51 -15.79
CA THR A 123 -10.73 -10.20 -15.26
C THR A 123 -9.68 -9.14 -15.63
N GLN A 124 -10.11 -8.08 -16.31
CA GLN A 124 -9.19 -7.05 -16.81
C GLN A 124 -8.67 -6.12 -15.69
N GLU A 125 -9.48 -5.90 -14.66
CA GLU A 125 -9.16 -4.99 -13.55
C GLU A 125 -8.61 -5.69 -12.29
N SER A 126 -8.41 -7.01 -12.30
CA SER A 126 -7.87 -7.68 -11.12
C SER A 126 -6.38 -7.37 -10.91
N GLU A 127 -5.98 -7.33 -9.65
CA GLU A 127 -4.58 -7.29 -9.23
C GLU A 127 -4.12 -8.72 -8.93
N GLY A 128 -2.87 -9.02 -9.25
CA GLY A 128 -2.31 -10.36 -9.10
C GLY A 128 -0.86 -10.45 -9.52
N LEU A 129 -0.25 -11.61 -9.26
CA LEU A 129 1.08 -11.96 -9.75
C LEU A 129 0.94 -12.75 -11.04
N ALA A 130 1.71 -12.38 -12.05
CA ALA A 130 1.77 -13.06 -13.33
C ALA A 130 3.22 -13.45 -13.62
N VAL A 131 3.51 -14.74 -13.47
CA VAL A 131 4.86 -15.29 -13.51
C VAL A 131 5.07 -16.00 -14.84
N ILE A 132 6.06 -15.58 -15.61
CA ILE A 132 6.44 -16.27 -16.86
C ILE A 132 7.52 -17.29 -16.53
N ASP A 133 7.21 -18.56 -16.69
CA ASP A 133 8.09 -19.67 -16.34
C ASP A 133 8.70 -20.32 -17.59
N TRP A 134 9.76 -19.66 -18.06
CA TRP A 134 10.53 -20.04 -19.25
C TRP A 134 11.95 -20.42 -18.87
N GLU A 135 12.17 -21.71 -18.71
CA GLU A 135 13.45 -22.23 -18.19
C GLU A 135 14.32 -22.89 -19.26
N ASP A 136 13.80 -23.14 -20.46
CA ASP A 136 14.48 -23.90 -21.49
C ASP A 136 15.85 -23.29 -21.87
N TRP A 137 15.96 -21.97 -22.05
CA TRP A 137 17.22 -21.24 -22.29
C TRP A 137 17.40 -20.04 -21.35
N ARG A 138 18.59 -19.43 -21.35
CA ARG A 138 18.90 -18.18 -20.63
C ARG A 138 19.28 -17.09 -21.64
N PRO A 139 18.88 -15.81 -21.42
CA PRO A 139 19.15 -14.74 -22.38
C PRO A 139 20.64 -14.40 -22.51
N VAL A 140 21.46 -14.79 -21.54
CA VAL A 140 22.92 -14.64 -21.60
C VAL A 140 23.53 -15.93 -22.14
N TRP A 141 24.23 -15.86 -23.27
CA TRP A 141 24.77 -16.98 -24.04
C TRP A 141 25.55 -17.96 -23.17
N VAL A 142 26.46 -17.45 -22.34
CA VAL A 142 27.35 -18.28 -21.52
C VAL A 142 26.59 -19.11 -20.48
N ARG A 143 25.39 -18.70 -20.06
CA ARG A 143 24.53 -19.42 -19.10
C ARG A 143 23.78 -20.61 -19.72
N ASN A 144 23.92 -20.83 -21.03
CA ASN A 144 23.36 -21.99 -21.72
C ASN A 144 24.38 -23.14 -21.78
N TRP A 145 24.76 -23.65 -20.61
CA TRP A 145 25.66 -24.81 -20.46
C TRP A 145 24.88 -26.11 -20.23
N GLN A 146 25.61 -27.24 -20.15
CA GLN A 146 25.04 -28.57 -19.91
C GLN A 146 23.94 -28.93 -20.91
N ASP A 147 22.75 -29.31 -20.44
CA ASP A 147 21.58 -29.65 -21.25
C ASP A 147 21.14 -28.48 -22.17
N LYS A 148 21.45 -27.24 -21.79
CA LYS A 148 21.16 -26.03 -22.58
C LYS A 148 22.20 -25.75 -23.68
N ASP A 149 23.28 -26.51 -23.79
CA ASP A 149 24.26 -26.30 -24.87
C ASP A 149 23.68 -26.52 -26.28
N VAL A 150 22.54 -27.24 -26.39
CA VAL A 150 21.78 -27.39 -27.63
C VAL A 150 21.41 -26.04 -28.27
N TYR A 151 21.12 -25.02 -27.46
CA TYR A 151 20.81 -23.67 -27.96
C TYR A 151 22.03 -23.01 -28.59
N ARG A 152 23.21 -23.20 -28.00
CA ARG A 152 24.46 -22.68 -28.54
C ARG A 152 24.87 -23.42 -29.82
N ARG A 153 24.74 -24.76 -29.84
CA ARG A 153 25.02 -25.58 -31.04
C ARG A 153 24.10 -25.23 -32.19
N SER A 154 22.81 -25.17 -31.95
CA SER A 154 21.80 -24.87 -32.99
C SER A 154 21.96 -23.44 -33.53
N SER A 155 22.29 -22.48 -32.66
CA SER A 155 22.58 -21.11 -33.09
C SER A 155 23.79 -21.04 -34.02
N ARG A 156 24.88 -21.77 -33.71
CA ARG A 156 26.05 -21.86 -34.59
C ARG A 156 25.73 -22.52 -35.93
N GLN A 157 24.96 -23.62 -35.91
CA GLN A 157 24.52 -24.31 -37.13
C GLN A 157 23.66 -23.40 -38.01
N LEU A 158 22.77 -22.61 -37.41
CA LEU A 158 21.93 -21.66 -38.14
C LEU A 158 22.77 -20.61 -38.86
N VAL A 159 23.74 -20.01 -38.18
CA VAL A 159 24.66 -19.04 -38.81
C VAL A 159 25.52 -19.69 -39.88
N ALA A 160 26.08 -20.88 -39.61
CA ALA A 160 26.88 -21.63 -40.58
C ALA A 160 26.10 -21.98 -41.86
N SER A 161 24.80 -22.33 -41.72
CA SER A 161 23.94 -22.64 -42.87
C SER A 161 23.67 -21.42 -43.76
N ARG A 162 23.63 -20.22 -43.19
CA ARG A 162 23.45 -18.95 -43.92
C ARG A 162 24.77 -18.42 -44.50
N HIS A 163 25.90 -18.82 -43.90
CA HIS A 163 27.23 -18.37 -44.27
C HIS A 163 28.24 -19.54 -44.33
N PRO A 164 28.16 -20.42 -45.35
CA PRO A 164 29.01 -21.62 -45.44
C PRO A 164 30.51 -21.32 -45.50
N ASP A 165 30.89 -20.15 -46.04
CA ASP A 165 32.29 -19.76 -46.26
C ASP A 165 32.92 -19.02 -45.06
N TRP A 166 32.18 -18.82 -43.96
CA TRP A 166 32.72 -18.09 -42.81
C TRP A 166 33.63 -18.95 -41.93
N PRO A 167 34.72 -18.38 -41.38
CA PRO A 167 35.57 -19.10 -40.46
C PRO A 167 34.84 -19.39 -39.13
N PRO A 168 35.17 -20.51 -38.44
CA PRO A 168 34.47 -20.94 -37.22
C PRO A 168 34.37 -19.87 -36.13
N ASP A 169 35.45 -19.11 -35.87
CA ASP A 169 35.44 -18.06 -34.84
C ASP A 169 34.45 -16.94 -35.12
N ARG A 170 34.26 -16.60 -36.41
CA ARG A 170 33.27 -15.61 -36.83
C ARG A 170 31.85 -16.14 -36.64
N ILE A 171 31.62 -17.43 -36.97
CA ILE A 171 30.33 -18.09 -36.74
C ILE A 171 29.96 -18.09 -35.26
N VAL A 172 30.92 -18.41 -34.37
CA VAL A 172 30.67 -18.43 -32.92
C VAL A 172 30.27 -17.04 -32.41
N LYS A 173 31.03 -16.00 -32.75
CA LYS A 173 30.75 -14.62 -32.32
C LYS A 173 29.41 -14.12 -32.86
N GLN A 174 29.12 -14.39 -34.13
CA GLN A 174 27.85 -14.00 -34.74
C GLN A 174 26.66 -14.75 -34.11
N ALA A 175 26.78 -16.06 -33.87
CA ALA A 175 25.74 -16.85 -33.24
C ALA A 175 25.43 -16.38 -31.81
N GLN A 176 26.45 -16.00 -31.05
CA GLN A 176 26.27 -15.38 -29.74
C GLN A 176 25.49 -14.07 -29.85
N TYR A 177 25.93 -13.17 -30.72
CA TYR A 177 25.28 -11.86 -30.92
C TYR A 177 23.80 -12.03 -31.33
N GLU A 178 23.51 -12.86 -32.34
CA GLU A 178 22.14 -13.09 -32.81
C GLU A 178 21.25 -13.71 -31.73
N PHE A 179 21.77 -14.67 -30.97
CA PHE A 179 21.04 -15.31 -29.89
C PHE A 179 20.71 -14.34 -28.76
N GLU A 180 21.70 -13.62 -28.21
CA GLU A 180 21.48 -12.70 -27.09
C GLU A 180 20.58 -11.53 -27.50
N PHE A 181 20.78 -10.98 -28.69
CA PHE A 181 19.92 -9.93 -29.24
C PHE A 181 18.47 -10.41 -29.38
N ALA A 182 18.25 -11.57 -30.01
CA ALA A 182 16.91 -12.08 -30.20
C ALA A 182 16.25 -12.50 -28.88
N ALA A 183 17.00 -13.09 -27.94
CA ALA A 183 16.50 -13.46 -26.62
C ALA A 183 16.03 -12.23 -25.84
N GLN A 184 16.82 -11.14 -25.85
CA GLN A 184 16.44 -9.87 -25.25
C GLN A 184 15.16 -9.31 -25.88
N GLN A 185 15.09 -9.21 -27.22
CA GLN A 185 13.90 -8.70 -27.90
C GLN A 185 12.66 -9.55 -27.59
N PHE A 186 12.81 -10.87 -27.57
CA PHE A 186 11.70 -11.78 -27.33
C PHE A 186 11.12 -11.62 -25.92
N MET A 187 11.97 -11.60 -24.88
CA MET A 187 11.53 -11.42 -23.50
C MET A 187 10.96 -10.02 -23.24
N LEU A 188 11.61 -8.98 -23.75
CA LEU A 188 11.21 -7.59 -23.58
C LEU A 188 9.83 -7.32 -24.22
N GLU A 189 9.64 -7.75 -25.46
CA GLU A 189 8.38 -7.54 -26.18
C GLU A 189 7.25 -8.39 -25.60
N THR A 190 7.56 -9.54 -25.01
CA THR A 190 6.60 -10.30 -24.21
C THR A 190 6.12 -9.46 -23.02
N LEU A 191 7.03 -8.97 -22.17
CA LEU A 191 6.69 -8.17 -20.99
C LEU A 191 5.90 -6.90 -21.35
N ARG A 192 6.35 -6.16 -22.37
CA ARG A 192 5.64 -4.96 -22.86
C ARG A 192 4.20 -5.26 -23.23
N TYR A 193 4.00 -6.33 -24.00
CA TYR A 193 2.68 -6.72 -24.47
C TYR A 193 1.78 -7.15 -23.31
N VAL A 194 2.23 -8.09 -22.48
CA VAL A 194 1.39 -8.64 -21.40
C VAL A 194 1.04 -7.59 -20.34
N LYS A 195 1.95 -6.66 -20.03
CA LYS A 195 1.66 -5.51 -19.15
C LYS A 195 0.66 -4.56 -19.75
N ALA A 196 0.73 -4.29 -21.06
CA ALA A 196 -0.28 -3.44 -21.72
C ALA A 196 -1.66 -4.09 -21.68
N VAL A 197 -1.73 -5.42 -21.81
CA VAL A 197 -2.99 -6.17 -21.75
C VAL A 197 -3.53 -6.30 -20.31
N ARG A 198 -2.65 -6.42 -19.30
CA ARG A 198 -3.01 -6.52 -17.87
C ARG A 198 -2.12 -5.59 -17.02
N PRO A 199 -2.43 -4.27 -16.99
CA PRO A 199 -1.58 -3.28 -16.34
C PRO A 199 -1.62 -3.32 -14.81
N ARG A 200 -2.63 -3.97 -14.22
CA ARG A 200 -2.77 -4.12 -12.76
C ARG A 200 -2.11 -5.37 -12.19
N HIS A 201 -1.57 -6.24 -13.04
CA HIS A 201 -0.79 -7.40 -12.59
C HIS A 201 0.70 -7.07 -12.46
N LEU A 202 1.36 -7.73 -11.52
CA LEU A 202 2.80 -7.67 -11.39
C LEU A 202 3.43 -8.81 -12.20
N TRP A 203 4.18 -8.44 -13.24
CA TRP A 203 4.78 -9.30 -14.25
C TRP A 203 6.28 -9.42 -14.05
N GLY A 204 6.79 -10.63 -14.29
CA GLY A 204 8.20 -10.95 -14.24
C GLY A 204 8.45 -12.41 -14.62
N PHE A 205 9.71 -12.76 -14.80
CA PHE A 205 10.11 -14.13 -15.10
C PHE A 205 10.49 -14.88 -13.83
N TYR A 206 10.00 -16.12 -13.71
CA TYR A 206 10.48 -17.06 -12.70
C TYR A 206 12.00 -17.21 -12.80
N LEU A 207 12.66 -17.47 -11.66
CA LEU A 207 14.09 -17.64 -11.46
C LEU A 207 14.91 -16.34 -11.46
N PHE A 208 14.43 -15.24 -12.04
CA PHE A 208 15.25 -14.05 -12.23
C PHE A 208 15.14 -13.03 -11.07
N PRO A 209 16.27 -12.45 -10.62
CA PRO A 209 17.65 -12.84 -10.96
C PRO A 209 18.07 -14.15 -10.28
N ASP A 210 19.04 -14.83 -10.89
CA ASP A 210 19.74 -15.95 -10.27
C ASP A 210 21.12 -15.50 -9.77
N CYS A 211 21.52 -16.02 -8.62
CA CYS A 211 22.80 -15.77 -7.95
C CYS A 211 23.88 -16.80 -8.34
N TYR A 212 23.47 -18.00 -8.81
CA TYR A 212 24.36 -19.12 -9.15
C TYR A 212 25.36 -19.51 -8.04
N ASN A 213 24.98 -19.33 -6.78
CA ASN A 213 25.76 -19.66 -5.58
C ASN A 213 25.67 -21.16 -5.21
N HIS A 214 25.96 -22.04 -6.16
CA HIS A 214 25.86 -23.51 -5.98
C HIS A 214 27.19 -24.19 -5.64
N ASP A 215 28.25 -23.41 -5.37
CA ASP A 215 29.59 -23.92 -5.09
C ASP A 215 29.70 -24.64 -3.74
N TYR A 216 28.66 -24.63 -2.90
CA TYR A 216 28.54 -25.49 -1.72
C TYR A 216 28.70 -26.99 -2.02
N VAL A 217 28.42 -27.41 -3.27
CA VAL A 217 28.60 -28.81 -3.71
C VAL A 217 30.08 -29.22 -3.72
N GLN A 218 30.99 -28.27 -3.94
CA GLN A 218 32.43 -28.53 -4.05
C GLN A 218 33.23 -27.93 -2.89
N ASN A 219 32.73 -26.87 -2.27
CA ASN A 219 33.48 -26.01 -1.34
C ASN A 219 32.75 -25.85 0.01
N TRP A 220 32.24 -26.93 0.59
CA TRP A 220 31.40 -26.87 1.80
C TRP A 220 32.02 -26.03 2.94
N GLU A 221 33.28 -26.29 3.30
CA GLU A 221 33.95 -25.64 4.44
C GLU A 221 34.13 -24.12 4.25
N SER A 222 34.33 -23.66 3.01
CA SER A 222 34.58 -22.25 2.68
C SER A 222 33.34 -21.55 2.09
N TYR A 223 32.19 -22.24 2.03
CA TYR A 223 31.01 -21.72 1.36
C TYR A 223 30.38 -20.53 2.09
N THR A 224 30.41 -19.38 1.44
CA THR A 224 29.89 -18.12 1.98
C THR A 224 28.46 -17.81 1.56
N GLY A 225 27.96 -18.47 0.51
CA GLY A 225 26.68 -18.16 -0.13
C GLY A 225 26.69 -16.95 -1.07
N ARG A 226 27.77 -16.16 -1.12
CA ARG A 226 27.86 -14.98 -1.97
C ARG A 226 27.63 -15.35 -3.44
N CYS A 227 26.90 -14.50 -4.16
CA CYS A 227 26.86 -14.59 -5.61
C CYS A 227 28.27 -14.35 -6.17
N PRO A 228 28.77 -15.19 -7.09
CA PRO A 228 30.04 -14.92 -7.76
C PRO A 228 30.00 -13.54 -8.44
N ASP A 229 31.08 -12.77 -8.34
CA ASP A 229 31.12 -11.38 -8.86
C ASP A 229 30.81 -11.32 -10.37
N VAL A 230 31.21 -12.35 -11.13
CA VAL A 230 30.88 -12.49 -12.55
C VAL A 230 29.38 -12.63 -12.80
N GLU A 231 28.63 -13.25 -11.88
CA GLU A 231 27.19 -13.42 -11.99
C GLU A 231 26.44 -12.15 -11.60
N VAL A 232 26.95 -11.39 -10.63
CA VAL A 232 26.46 -10.04 -10.32
C VAL A 232 26.61 -9.13 -11.55
N ALA A 233 27.79 -9.13 -12.19
CA ALA A 233 28.04 -8.35 -13.40
C ALA A 233 27.15 -8.79 -14.59
N ARG A 234 26.88 -10.09 -14.73
CA ARG A 234 25.94 -10.61 -15.74
C ARG A 234 24.50 -10.20 -15.44
N ASN A 235 24.10 -10.11 -14.17
CA ASN A 235 22.80 -9.59 -13.79
C ASN A 235 22.69 -8.08 -14.06
N ASP A 236 23.76 -7.32 -13.92
CA ASP A 236 23.78 -5.89 -14.30
C ASP A 236 23.56 -5.69 -15.81
N GLN A 237 24.06 -6.60 -16.65
CA GLN A 237 23.82 -6.59 -18.10
C GLN A 237 22.35 -6.87 -18.47
N LEU A 238 21.57 -7.44 -17.56
CA LEU A 238 20.13 -7.66 -17.72
C LEU A 238 19.28 -6.46 -17.25
N ALA A 239 19.87 -5.27 -17.12
CA ALA A 239 19.17 -4.01 -16.78
C ALA A 239 17.84 -3.81 -17.52
N TRP A 240 17.81 -4.19 -18.81
CA TRP A 240 16.63 -4.11 -19.66
C TRP A 240 15.46 -4.97 -19.16
N LEU A 241 15.74 -6.12 -18.53
CA LEU A 241 14.74 -7.04 -17.99
C LEU A 241 14.13 -6.46 -16.71
N TRP A 242 14.98 -5.92 -15.84
CA TRP A 242 14.57 -5.32 -14.57
C TRP A 242 13.71 -4.09 -14.82
N ALA A 243 14.14 -3.19 -15.72
CA ALA A 243 13.41 -1.97 -16.05
C ALA A 243 12.02 -2.23 -16.66
N GLU A 244 11.85 -3.35 -17.36
CA GLU A 244 10.58 -3.73 -17.98
C GLU A 244 9.71 -4.60 -17.05
N SER A 245 10.24 -5.17 -15.97
CA SER A 245 9.48 -5.97 -15.00
C SER A 245 8.64 -5.09 -14.06
N THR A 246 7.61 -5.67 -13.44
CA THR A 246 6.85 -5.03 -12.34
C THR A 246 6.90 -5.81 -11.03
N ALA A 247 7.49 -7.01 -11.03
CA ALA A 247 7.97 -7.74 -9.86
C ALA A 247 9.16 -8.65 -10.24
N LEU A 248 9.92 -9.11 -9.23
CA LEU A 248 10.99 -10.11 -9.39
C LEU A 248 10.62 -11.41 -8.68
N PHE A 249 11.01 -12.54 -9.28
CA PHE A 249 10.62 -13.88 -8.85
C PHE A 249 11.84 -14.82 -8.69
N PRO A 250 12.81 -14.51 -7.82
CA PRO A 250 13.96 -15.37 -7.61
C PRO A 250 13.54 -16.69 -6.97
N SER A 251 14.20 -17.79 -7.32
CA SER A 251 14.00 -19.10 -6.68
C SER A 251 15.04 -19.34 -5.60
N VAL A 252 14.64 -19.86 -4.44
CA VAL A 252 15.52 -20.24 -3.32
C VAL A 252 15.28 -21.68 -2.87
N TYR A 253 14.91 -22.55 -3.80
CA TYR A 253 14.66 -23.97 -3.52
C TYR A 253 15.86 -24.61 -2.83
N LEU A 254 15.65 -25.06 -1.60
CA LEU A 254 16.71 -25.55 -0.74
C LEU A 254 16.97 -27.04 -1.02
N ASP A 255 18.20 -27.38 -1.37
CA ASP A 255 18.61 -28.78 -1.49
C ASP A 255 18.77 -29.42 -0.11
N GLU A 256 18.48 -30.71 0.02
CA GLU A 256 18.58 -31.47 1.28
C GLU A 256 20.01 -31.47 1.84
N THR A 257 21.04 -31.31 0.98
CA THR A 257 22.44 -31.15 1.38
C THR A 257 22.67 -29.91 2.27
N LEU A 258 21.81 -28.90 2.14
CA LEU A 258 21.87 -27.66 2.92
C LEU A 258 20.97 -27.68 4.17
N ALA A 259 20.24 -28.77 4.41
CA ALA A 259 19.26 -28.89 5.47
C ALA A 259 19.84 -28.51 6.84
N SER A 260 19.09 -27.69 7.58
CA SER A 260 19.35 -27.33 8.97
C SER A 260 20.78 -26.81 9.21
N SER A 261 21.28 -26.01 8.26
CA SER A 261 22.65 -25.52 8.28
C SER A 261 22.73 -24.00 8.08
N ARG A 262 23.80 -23.39 8.59
CA ARG A 262 24.13 -21.99 8.31
C ARG A 262 24.31 -21.75 6.81
N HIS A 263 24.82 -22.73 6.08
CA HIS A 263 25.01 -22.67 4.64
C HIS A 263 23.67 -22.58 3.89
N GLY A 264 22.62 -23.27 4.37
CA GLY A 264 21.27 -23.11 3.85
C GLY A 264 20.76 -21.67 3.98
N ARG A 265 20.95 -21.04 5.14
CA ARG A 265 20.63 -19.61 5.32
C ARG A 265 21.45 -18.72 4.40
N ASN A 266 22.76 -18.95 4.28
CA ASN A 266 23.62 -18.16 3.41
C ASN A 266 23.18 -18.28 1.93
N PHE A 267 22.83 -19.49 1.48
CA PHE A 267 22.33 -19.76 0.13
C PHE A 267 21.10 -18.90 -0.19
N VAL A 268 20.09 -18.90 0.70
CA VAL A 268 18.87 -18.11 0.53
C VAL A 268 19.17 -16.61 0.63
N SER A 269 19.90 -16.20 1.67
CA SER A 269 20.11 -14.79 2.00
C SER A 269 20.72 -14.03 0.83
N PHE A 270 21.77 -14.56 0.19
CA PHE A 270 22.42 -13.89 -0.94
C PHE A 270 21.58 -13.88 -2.22
N ARG A 271 20.74 -14.89 -2.45
CA ARG A 271 19.77 -14.91 -3.57
C ARG A 271 18.71 -13.82 -3.41
N VAL A 272 18.17 -13.68 -2.20
CA VAL A 272 17.20 -12.61 -1.88
C VAL A 272 17.86 -11.23 -1.93
N GLN A 273 19.07 -11.10 -1.40
CA GLN A 273 19.82 -9.84 -1.46
C GLN A 273 20.13 -9.41 -2.89
N GLU A 274 20.49 -10.33 -3.79
CA GLU A 274 20.73 -10.00 -5.20
C GLU A 274 19.45 -9.54 -5.90
N ALA A 275 18.32 -10.20 -5.64
CA ALA A 275 17.02 -9.74 -6.14
C ALA A 275 16.67 -8.34 -5.62
N LEU A 276 16.89 -8.07 -4.34
CA LEU A 276 16.66 -6.75 -3.76
C LEU A 276 17.64 -5.68 -4.28
N ARG A 277 18.87 -6.07 -4.64
CA ARG A 277 19.87 -5.18 -5.25
C ARG A 277 19.39 -4.70 -6.62
N VAL A 278 19.07 -5.62 -7.53
CA VAL A 278 18.61 -5.25 -8.88
C VAL A 278 17.21 -4.62 -8.88
N ALA A 279 16.36 -4.94 -7.89
CA ALA A 279 15.06 -4.28 -7.73
C ALA A 279 15.18 -2.75 -7.52
N ARG A 280 16.27 -2.28 -6.90
CA ARG A 280 16.46 -0.86 -6.52
C ARG A 280 17.16 -0.03 -7.58
N THR A 281 17.78 -0.64 -8.58
CA THR A 281 18.68 0.06 -9.51
C THR A 281 17.99 0.65 -10.73
N HIS A 282 16.84 0.13 -11.18
CA HIS A 282 16.31 0.43 -12.52
C HIS A 282 15.06 1.30 -12.59
N HIS A 283 14.33 1.50 -11.49
CA HIS A 283 13.24 2.49 -11.41
C HIS A 283 13.69 3.71 -10.59
N ALA A 284 13.39 4.92 -11.09
CA ALA A 284 13.85 6.16 -10.47
C ALA A 284 13.30 6.34 -9.03
N ASN A 285 12.00 6.06 -8.85
CA ASN A 285 11.26 6.48 -7.65
C ASN A 285 10.87 5.33 -6.72
N HIS A 286 11.11 4.08 -7.09
CA HIS A 286 10.78 2.92 -6.27
C HIS A 286 11.68 1.71 -6.55
N ALA A 287 11.62 0.73 -5.64
CA ALA A 287 12.14 -0.61 -5.84
C ALA A 287 11.01 -1.55 -6.29
N LEU A 288 11.32 -2.50 -7.15
CA LEU A 288 10.38 -3.56 -7.50
C LEU A 288 10.06 -4.44 -6.28
N PRO A 289 8.80 -4.88 -6.09
CA PRO A 289 8.48 -5.89 -5.11
C PRO A 289 9.09 -7.24 -5.52
N VAL A 290 9.69 -7.94 -4.55
CA VAL A 290 10.33 -9.25 -4.74
C VAL A 290 9.46 -10.33 -4.10
N TYR A 291 9.03 -11.31 -4.89
CA TYR A 291 8.27 -12.48 -4.43
C TYR A 291 9.11 -13.73 -4.61
N VAL A 292 9.60 -14.27 -3.49
CA VAL A 292 10.61 -15.33 -3.50
C VAL A 292 9.95 -16.69 -3.67
N PHE A 293 10.30 -17.42 -4.72
CA PHE A 293 9.85 -18.80 -4.90
C PHE A 293 10.61 -19.73 -3.96
N THR A 294 9.88 -20.44 -3.10
CA THR A 294 10.40 -21.51 -2.24
C THR A 294 9.50 -22.74 -2.34
N ARG A 295 9.86 -23.84 -1.67
CA ARG A 295 9.08 -25.07 -1.61
C ARG A 295 8.71 -25.37 -0.15
N PRO A 296 7.59 -26.06 0.11
CA PRO A 296 7.30 -26.58 1.45
C PRO A 296 8.24 -27.75 1.84
N THR A 297 8.98 -28.31 0.88
CA THR A 297 9.90 -29.45 1.06
C THR A 297 11.26 -29.17 0.43
N TYR A 298 12.27 -29.98 0.73
CA TYR A 298 13.55 -29.89 0.04
C TYR A 298 13.42 -30.20 -1.46
N SER A 299 14.30 -29.60 -2.25
CA SER A 299 14.33 -29.76 -3.71
C SER A 299 14.41 -31.25 -4.09
N ARG A 300 13.52 -31.69 -4.99
CA ARG A 300 13.42 -33.08 -5.49
C ARG A 300 13.08 -34.12 -4.41
N ARG A 301 12.58 -33.70 -3.24
CA ARG A 301 12.14 -34.57 -2.13
C ARG A 301 10.75 -34.12 -1.63
N LEU A 302 10.00 -35.05 -1.03
CA LEU A 302 8.74 -34.75 -0.35
C LEU A 302 8.92 -34.49 1.16
N THR A 303 10.15 -34.54 1.67
CA THR A 303 10.47 -34.23 3.07
C THR A 303 10.28 -32.74 3.34
N GLY A 304 9.38 -32.40 4.27
CA GLY A 304 9.10 -31.02 4.68
C GLY A 304 10.35 -30.30 5.22
N LEU A 305 10.45 -29.00 4.99
CA LEU A 305 11.53 -28.18 5.55
C LEU A 305 11.46 -28.18 7.09
N SER A 306 12.61 -28.26 7.75
CA SER A 306 12.69 -28.13 9.21
C SER A 306 12.31 -26.72 9.66
N GLU A 307 12.07 -26.51 10.97
CA GLU A 307 11.84 -25.17 11.51
C GLU A 307 13.01 -24.22 11.18
N MET A 308 14.26 -24.70 11.33
CA MET A 308 15.45 -23.93 11.00
C MET A 308 15.50 -23.53 9.51
N ASP A 309 15.01 -24.39 8.63
CA ASP A 309 14.98 -24.13 7.20
C ASP A 309 13.80 -23.25 6.78
N LEU A 310 12.67 -23.30 7.50
CA LEU A 310 11.60 -22.30 7.37
C LEU A 310 12.07 -20.92 7.80
N ILE A 311 12.86 -20.84 8.88
CA ILE A 311 13.56 -19.60 9.28
C ILE A 311 14.53 -19.15 8.20
N SER A 312 15.33 -20.06 7.66
CA SER A 312 16.34 -19.75 6.65
C SER A 312 15.76 -19.41 5.27
N THR A 313 14.51 -19.78 5.00
CA THR A 313 13.82 -19.51 3.72
C THR A 313 12.81 -18.36 3.86
N ILE A 314 11.68 -18.62 4.51
CA ILE A 314 10.57 -17.67 4.67
C ILE A 314 10.98 -16.53 5.62
N GLY A 315 11.54 -16.86 6.79
CA GLY A 315 11.95 -15.88 7.78
C GLY A 315 13.04 -14.92 7.27
N GLU A 316 14.05 -15.46 6.59
CA GLU A 316 15.13 -14.67 5.98
C GLU A 316 14.59 -13.75 4.87
N SER A 317 13.67 -14.25 4.04
CA SER A 317 13.02 -13.44 3.00
C SER A 317 12.23 -12.27 3.59
N ALA A 318 11.45 -12.52 4.64
CA ALA A 318 10.69 -11.50 5.36
C ALA A 318 11.61 -10.45 6.01
N ALA A 319 12.66 -10.90 6.72
CA ALA A 319 13.59 -10.02 7.40
C ALA A 319 14.39 -9.11 6.45
N LEU A 320 14.72 -9.59 5.25
CA LEU A 320 15.42 -8.80 4.23
C LEU A 320 14.53 -7.80 3.48
N GLY A 321 13.19 -7.87 3.64
CA GLY A 321 12.25 -6.93 3.05
C GLY A 321 11.59 -7.40 1.74
N ALA A 322 11.60 -8.69 1.44
CA ALA A 322 10.81 -9.23 0.33
C ALA A 322 9.32 -8.92 0.51
N ALA A 323 8.57 -8.86 -0.60
CA ALA A 323 7.11 -8.63 -0.57
C ALA A 323 6.33 -9.89 -0.16
N GLY A 324 6.94 -11.05 -0.34
CA GLY A 324 6.35 -12.31 0.04
C GLY A 324 7.15 -13.50 -0.46
N VAL A 325 6.61 -14.67 -0.19
CA VAL A 325 7.08 -15.95 -0.70
C VAL A 325 5.95 -16.68 -1.43
N ILE A 326 6.30 -17.42 -2.47
CA ILE A 326 5.40 -18.32 -3.19
C ILE A 326 5.89 -19.73 -2.93
N LEU A 327 5.10 -20.51 -2.19
CA LEU A 327 5.33 -21.94 -1.98
C LEU A 327 4.84 -22.69 -3.20
N TRP A 328 5.78 -23.21 -3.97
CA TRP A 328 5.49 -23.96 -5.18
C TRP A 328 5.70 -25.46 -4.97
N GLY A 329 4.94 -26.27 -5.70
CA GLY A 329 5.14 -27.72 -5.74
C GLY A 329 4.73 -28.35 -7.07
N ASP A 330 5.21 -29.56 -7.31
CA ASP A 330 4.88 -30.36 -8.49
C ASP A 330 3.77 -31.39 -8.22
N ALA A 331 3.39 -32.19 -9.21
CA ALA A 331 2.32 -33.18 -9.05
C ALA A 331 2.65 -34.28 -8.01
N GLY A 332 3.90 -34.41 -7.57
CA GLY A 332 4.35 -35.39 -6.58
C GLY A 332 3.68 -35.27 -5.21
N TYR A 333 3.16 -34.10 -4.84
CA TYR A 333 2.50 -33.91 -3.54
C TYR A 333 1.14 -34.61 -3.43
N THR A 334 0.52 -34.95 -4.56
CA THR A 334 -0.85 -35.50 -4.61
C THR A 334 -0.94 -36.88 -5.26
N THR A 335 0.16 -37.66 -5.21
CA THR A 335 0.20 -38.99 -5.83
C THR A 335 -0.60 -40.03 -5.05
N SER A 336 -0.69 -39.92 -3.72
CA SER A 336 -1.38 -40.92 -2.90
C SER A 336 -2.00 -40.33 -1.63
N THR A 337 -2.84 -41.12 -0.97
CA THR A 337 -3.44 -40.75 0.32
C THR A 337 -2.36 -40.50 1.36
N GLU A 338 -1.28 -41.28 1.36
CA GLU A 338 -0.15 -41.15 2.27
C GLU A 338 0.61 -39.83 2.07
N THR A 339 0.84 -39.39 0.83
CA THR A 339 1.53 -38.12 0.57
C THR A 339 0.69 -36.92 1.01
N CYS A 340 -0.62 -36.95 0.72
CA CYS A 340 -1.53 -35.92 1.20
C CYS A 340 -1.64 -35.91 2.74
N GLN A 341 -1.65 -37.08 3.38
CA GLN A 341 -1.71 -37.17 4.85
C GLN A 341 -0.42 -36.66 5.49
N TYR A 342 0.75 -37.00 4.93
CA TYR A 342 2.03 -36.45 5.36
C TYR A 342 2.03 -34.93 5.25
N LEU A 343 1.58 -34.39 4.12
CA LEU A 343 1.51 -32.95 3.91
C LEU A 343 0.55 -32.28 4.90
N LYS A 344 -0.62 -32.89 5.16
CA LYS A 344 -1.58 -32.41 6.17
C LYS A 344 -0.96 -32.33 7.56
N ASP A 345 -0.24 -33.37 7.97
CA ASP A 345 0.44 -33.43 9.26
C ASP A 345 1.54 -32.36 9.36
N TYR A 346 2.33 -32.20 8.29
CA TYR A 346 3.39 -31.18 8.22
C TYR A 346 2.83 -29.75 8.26
N LEU A 347 1.76 -29.48 7.52
CA LEU A 347 1.04 -28.21 7.54
C LEU A 347 0.57 -27.89 8.95
N THR A 348 -0.14 -28.82 9.58
CA THR A 348 -0.77 -28.64 10.89
C THR A 348 0.26 -28.46 11.99
N ARG A 349 1.34 -29.28 12.00
CA ARG A 349 2.31 -29.30 13.10
C ARG A 349 3.37 -28.21 13.02
N LEU A 350 3.75 -27.78 11.82
CA LEU A 350 4.90 -26.90 11.64
C LEU A 350 4.66 -25.72 10.71
N LEU A 351 4.29 -25.96 9.45
CA LEU A 351 4.28 -24.88 8.46
C LEU A 351 3.23 -23.81 8.76
N VAL A 352 2.00 -24.19 9.10
CA VAL A 352 0.93 -23.23 9.41
C VAL A 352 1.25 -22.40 10.66
N PRO A 353 1.66 -22.98 11.82
CA PRO A 353 2.12 -22.20 12.97
C PRO A 353 3.22 -21.20 12.62
N TYR A 354 4.21 -21.62 11.82
CA TYR A 354 5.31 -20.76 11.41
C TYR A 354 4.86 -19.60 10.49
N VAL A 355 4.01 -19.89 9.50
CA VAL A 355 3.46 -18.88 8.58
C VAL A 355 2.63 -17.85 9.33
N VAL A 356 1.81 -18.27 10.29
CA VAL A 356 1.03 -17.37 11.15
C VAL A 356 1.97 -16.47 11.96
N ASN A 357 3.02 -17.04 12.56
CA ASN A 357 4.01 -16.29 13.33
C ASN A 357 4.65 -15.16 12.50
N VAL A 358 5.30 -15.50 11.38
CA VAL A 358 6.01 -14.50 10.55
C VAL A 358 5.05 -13.47 9.93
N SER A 359 3.85 -13.89 9.52
CA SER A 359 2.87 -13.00 8.88
C SER A 359 2.31 -11.97 9.86
N TRP A 360 2.16 -12.33 11.14
CA TRP A 360 1.73 -11.39 12.17
C TRP A 360 2.88 -10.53 12.70
N ALA A 361 4.08 -11.10 12.86
CA ALA A 361 5.25 -10.33 13.27
C ALA A 361 5.59 -9.20 12.28
N THR A 362 5.53 -9.48 10.98
CA THR A 362 5.72 -8.47 9.93
C THR A 362 4.61 -7.40 9.94
N GLN A 363 3.35 -7.80 10.17
CA GLN A 363 2.22 -6.88 10.31
C GLN A 363 2.35 -5.96 11.52
N TYR A 364 2.72 -6.49 12.68
CA TYR A 364 2.93 -5.71 13.90
C TYR A 364 4.13 -4.78 13.76
N CYS A 365 5.24 -5.26 13.18
CA CYS A 365 6.39 -4.40 12.92
C CYS A 365 6.02 -3.24 11.98
N SER A 366 5.29 -3.50 10.89
CA SER A 366 4.82 -2.45 9.98
C SER A 366 3.99 -1.39 10.70
N ARG A 367 3.05 -1.79 11.57
CA ARG A 367 2.22 -0.86 12.34
C ARG A 367 3.04 -0.06 13.36
N ALA A 368 3.85 -0.74 14.15
CA ALA A 368 4.58 -0.14 15.26
C ALA A 368 5.75 0.74 14.81
N GLN A 369 6.49 0.31 13.77
CA GLN A 369 7.71 0.99 13.33
C GLN A 369 7.50 1.86 12.09
N CYS A 370 6.58 1.47 11.20
CA CYS A 370 6.36 2.13 9.91
C CYS A 370 4.96 2.75 9.77
N HIS A 371 4.21 2.86 10.88
CA HIS A 371 2.84 3.41 10.92
C HIS A 371 1.87 2.75 9.92
N GLY A 372 2.10 1.48 9.55
CA GLY A 372 1.31 0.76 8.54
C GLY A 372 1.60 1.18 7.10
N HIS A 373 2.53 2.10 6.86
CA HIS A 373 2.86 2.67 5.54
C HIS A 373 4.20 2.21 4.98
N GLY A 374 4.73 1.11 5.51
CA GLY A 374 5.94 0.48 5.01
C GLY A 374 6.12 -0.92 5.57
N ARG A 375 7.16 -1.61 5.12
CA ARG A 375 7.60 -2.89 5.69
C ARG A 375 8.89 -2.72 6.46
N CYS A 376 9.07 -3.55 7.47
CA CYS A 376 10.32 -3.61 8.20
C CYS A 376 11.39 -4.37 7.41
N VAL A 377 12.60 -3.83 7.43
CA VAL A 377 13.79 -4.36 6.76
C VAL A 377 14.93 -4.40 7.76
N ARG A 378 15.60 -5.56 7.86
CA ARG A 378 16.74 -5.75 8.76
C ARG A 378 17.84 -4.75 8.45
N ARG A 379 18.36 -4.07 9.48
CA ARG A 379 19.40 -3.04 9.33
C ARG A 379 20.72 -3.62 8.84
N ASN A 380 21.15 -4.73 9.44
CA ASN A 380 22.34 -5.46 9.03
C ASN A 380 21.93 -6.73 8.25
N PRO A 381 22.09 -6.78 6.92
CA PRO A 381 21.71 -7.92 6.11
C PRO A 381 22.44 -9.23 6.50
N SER A 382 23.57 -9.18 7.19
CA SER A 382 24.32 -10.38 7.60
C SER A 382 23.92 -10.93 8.97
N ALA A 383 23.20 -10.14 9.78
CA ALA A 383 22.78 -10.53 11.12
C ALA A 383 21.78 -11.70 11.10
N SER A 384 21.66 -12.43 12.21
CA SER A 384 20.70 -13.52 12.38
C SER A 384 19.48 -13.06 13.17
N THR A 385 18.88 -11.95 12.76
CA THR A 385 17.66 -11.40 13.37
C THR A 385 16.49 -11.55 12.41
N PHE A 386 15.33 -11.95 12.93
CA PHE A 386 14.15 -12.28 12.13
C PHE A 386 12.91 -11.60 12.70
N LEU A 387 11.86 -11.50 11.87
CA LEU A 387 10.56 -10.99 12.29
C LEU A 387 9.70 -12.17 12.74
N HIS A 388 9.76 -12.47 14.04
CA HIS A 388 8.93 -13.49 14.70
C HIS A 388 8.23 -12.91 15.92
N LEU A 389 7.07 -13.46 16.25
CA LEU A 389 6.36 -13.17 17.49
C LEU A 389 7.14 -13.78 18.66
N SER A 390 7.42 -12.95 19.67
CA SER A 390 8.01 -13.39 20.93
C SER A 390 7.03 -14.28 21.71
N THR A 391 7.49 -15.44 22.18
CA THR A 391 6.68 -16.35 23.01
C THR A 391 6.41 -15.79 24.41
N ASN A 392 7.15 -14.76 24.84
CA ASN A 392 6.92 -14.06 26.09
C ASN A 392 5.72 -13.10 26.01
N SER A 393 5.42 -12.62 24.80
CA SER A 393 4.42 -11.56 24.56
C SER A 393 3.19 -12.09 23.83
N PHE A 394 3.33 -13.15 23.05
CA PHE A 394 2.26 -13.73 22.25
C PHE A 394 2.14 -15.24 22.46
N ARG A 395 0.91 -15.73 22.33
CA ARG A 395 0.59 -17.16 22.21
C ARG A 395 -0.29 -17.37 20.97
N LEU A 396 0.01 -18.40 20.19
CA LEU A 396 -0.87 -18.81 19.10
C LEU A 396 -1.98 -19.69 19.68
N VAL A 397 -3.23 -19.30 19.45
CA VAL A 397 -4.41 -20.05 19.91
C VAL A 397 -5.27 -20.46 18.72
N PRO A 398 -6.02 -21.58 18.82
CA PRO A 398 -7.00 -21.94 17.80
C PRO A 398 -8.03 -20.84 17.57
N SER A 399 -8.37 -20.57 16.30
CA SER A 399 -9.53 -19.76 15.93
C SER A 399 -10.73 -20.68 15.65
N HIS A 400 -11.91 -20.29 16.13
CA HIS A 400 -13.17 -21.00 15.87
C HIS A 400 -14.08 -20.26 14.89
N THR A 401 -13.59 -19.17 14.30
CA THR A 401 -14.34 -18.37 13.34
C THR A 401 -14.31 -19.05 11.96
N PRO A 402 -15.48 -19.38 11.35
CA PRO A 402 -15.52 -19.93 10.00
C PRO A 402 -14.86 -18.97 8.99
N GLY A 403 -13.91 -19.47 8.20
CA GLY A 403 -13.22 -18.68 7.16
C GLY A 403 -11.98 -17.91 7.63
N GLU A 404 -11.62 -17.96 8.91
CA GLU A 404 -10.36 -17.39 9.42
C GLU A 404 -9.22 -18.44 9.46
N PRO A 405 -7.94 -18.02 9.52
CA PRO A 405 -6.83 -18.91 9.80
C PRO A 405 -7.07 -19.73 11.07
N GLN A 406 -6.71 -21.02 11.05
CA GLN A 406 -6.87 -21.91 12.21
C GLN A 406 -6.16 -21.42 13.48
N LEU A 407 -5.13 -20.57 13.35
CA LEU A 407 -4.38 -20.02 14.45
C LEU A 407 -4.39 -18.49 14.38
N ARG A 408 -4.58 -17.86 15.53
CA ARG A 408 -4.42 -16.42 15.71
C ARG A 408 -3.49 -16.11 16.88
N PRO A 409 -2.67 -15.07 16.82
CA PRO A 409 -1.92 -14.61 17.98
C PRO A 409 -2.85 -13.92 18.97
N VAL A 410 -2.64 -14.20 20.25
CA VAL A 410 -3.19 -13.45 21.38
C VAL A 410 -2.02 -12.89 22.17
N GLY A 411 -2.07 -11.59 22.46
CA GLY A 411 -1.01 -10.84 23.11
C GLY A 411 -0.84 -9.46 22.49
N GLU A 412 0.13 -8.72 23.00
CA GLU A 412 0.50 -7.38 22.55
C GLU A 412 2.02 -7.21 22.54
N LEU A 413 2.52 -6.22 21.80
CA LEU A 413 3.96 -5.93 21.78
C LEU A 413 4.39 -5.37 23.14
N SER A 414 5.35 -6.02 23.78
CA SER A 414 6.00 -5.48 24.98
C SER A 414 7.00 -4.38 24.62
N TRP A 415 7.45 -3.62 25.62
CA TRP A 415 8.56 -2.66 25.45
C TRP A 415 9.84 -3.31 24.92
N ALA A 416 10.13 -4.54 25.34
CA ALA A 416 11.29 -5.29 24.86
C ALA A 416 11.15 -5.67 23.37
N ASP A 417 9.93 -6.00 22.91
CA ASP A 417 9.68 -6.26 21.50
C ASP A 417 9.85 -4.98 20.67
N LEU A 418 9.32 -3.85 21.16
CA LEU A 418 9.46 -2.56 20.47
C LEU A 418 10.91 -2.12 20.37
N ASP A 419 11.69 -2.24 21.44
CA ASP A 419 13.13 -1.95 21.46
C ASP A 419 13.90 -2.85 20.49
N HIS A 420 13.58 -4.16 20.47
CA HIS A 420 14.16 -5.10 19.51
C HIS A 420 13.89 -4.69 18.05
N LEU A 421 12.65 -4.31 17.73
CA LEU A 421 12.28 -3.85 16.39
C LEU A 421 13.03 -2.55 16.01
N GLN A 422 13.06 -1.57 16.92
CA GLN A 422 13.74 -0.29 16.70
C GLN A 422 15.25 -0.47 16.47
N THR A 423 15.86 -1.36 17.25
CA THR A 423 17.30 -1.67 17.23
C THR A 423 17.71 -2.43 15.96
N HIS A 424 16.94 -3.42 15.52
CA HIS A 424 17.37 -4.34 14.46
C HIS A 424 16.73 -4.10 13.10
N PHE A 425 15.62 -3.39 13.03
CA PHE A 425 14.88 -3.13 11.79
C PHE A 425 14.77 -1.62 11.50
N ARG A 426 14.52 -1.29 10.24
CA ARG A 426 14.18 0.05 9.74
C ARG A 426 13.05 -0.06 8.72
N CYS A 427 12.43 1.05 8.38
CA CYS A 427 11.32 1.05 7.42
C CYS A 427 11.78 1.19 5.97
N GLN A 428 11.18 0.39 5.10
CA GLN A 428 11.05 0.67 3.68
C GLN A 428 9.60 1.07 3.39
N CYS A 429 9.38 2.35 3.10
CA CYS A 429 8.03 2.91 2.91
C CYS A 429 7.37 2.42 1.61
N TYR A 430 6.04 2.39 1.58
CA TYR A 430 5.29 2.12 0.36
C TYR A 430 5.21 3.35 -0.54
N LEU A 431 5.11 3.12 -1.86
CA LEU A 431 4.92 4.16 -2.86
C LEU A 431 3.50 4.71 -2.79
N GLY A 432 3.41 6.04 -2.81
CA GLY A 432 2.14 6.76 -2.73
C GLY A 432 1.69 6.90 -1.28
N TRP A 433 2.15 7.96 -0.61
CA TRP A 433 1.50 8.41 0.60
C TRP A 433 0.12 8.96 0.22
N SER A 434 -0.93 8.35 0.78
CA SER A 434 -2.32 8.72 0.57
C SER A 434 -2.99 9.23 1.84
N GLY A 435 -2.18 9.69 2.81
CA GLY A 435 -2.65 10.27 4.06
C GLY A 435 -3.11 11.71 3.92
N LEU A 436 -3.45 12.31 5.06
CA LEU A 436 -3.92 13.68 5.23
C LEU A 436 -2.75 14.67 5.13
N ALA A 437 -2.69 15.51 4.09
CA ALA A 437 -1.67 16.55 3.94
C ALA A 437 -2.27 17.91 4.24
N VAL A 438 -2.24 18.27 5.53
CA VAL A 438 -2.81 19.51 6.02
C VAL A 438 -1.71 20.57 6.09
N ILE A 439 -1.88 21.63 5.30
CA ILE A 439 -1.02 22.81 5.37
C ILE A 439 -1.69 23.80 6.34
N ASP A 440 -1.01 24.09 7.43
CA ASP A 440 -1.53 24.93 8.50
C ASP A 440 -1.04 26.37 8.38
N TRP A 441 -1.70 27.15 7.51
CA TRP A 441 -1.36 28.55 7.25
C TRP A 441 -2.46 29.47 7.74
N GLU A 442 -2.23 30.07 8.91
CA GLU A 442 -3.24 30.87 9.57
C GLU A 442 -2.96 32.38 9.59
N ALA A 443 -1.74 32.78 9.23
CA ALA A 443 -1.25 34.16 9.36
C ALA A 443 -2.16 35.17 8.64
N TRP A 444 -2.30 35.04 7.33
CA TRP A 444 -3.13 35.88 6.45
C TRP A 444 -4.21 35.04 5.76
N ARG A 445 -5.25 35.70 5.22
CA ARG A 445 -6.30 35.06 4.43
C ARG A 445 -6.18 35.45 2.95
N PRO A 446 -6.41 34.54 2.00
CA PRO A 446 -6.23 34.83 0.57
C PRO A 446 -7.23 35.83 -0.01
N ARG A 447 -8.34 36.11 0.71
CA ARG A 447 -9.28 37.17 0.37
C ARG A 447 -8.97 38.41 1.19
N TRP A 448 -8.75 39.54 0.54
CA TRP A 448 -8.48 40.82 1.19
C TRP A 448 -9.50 41.15 2.27
N ALA A 449 -10.78 40.93 1.95
CA ALA A 449 -11.91 41.16 2.84
C ALA A 449 -11.84 40.43 4.19
N PHE A 450 -11.18 39.25 4.25
CA PHE A 450 -11.08 38.42 5.46
C PHE A 450 -9.85 38.72 6.33
N ASN A 451 -9.06 39.74 5.98
CA ASN A 451 -7.93 40.20 6.79
C ASN A 451 -8.35 41.37 7.68
N TRP A 452 -9.32 41.13 8.55
CA TRP A 452 -9.79 42.08 9.57
C TRP A 452 -9.16 41.81 10.95
N ASP A 453 -9.54 42.61 11.95
CA ASP A 453 -9.02 42.55 13.33
C ASP A 453 -7.49 42.52 13.37
N THR A 454 -6.89 41.53 14.04
CA THR A 454 -5.43 41.38 14.15
C THR A 454 -4.77 41.11 12.79
N LYS A 455 -5.51 40.65 11.78
CA LYS A 455 -5.01 40.43 10.41
C LYS A 455 -5.03 41.70 9.55
N ASP A 456 -5.63 42.80 10.02
CA ASP A 456 -5.62 44.08 9.29
C ASP A 456 -4.20 44.60 9.04
N ILE A 457 -3.23 44.16 9.84
CA ILE A 457 -1.81 44.43 9.62
C ILE A 457 -1.37 44.06 8.19
N TYR A 458 -1.87 42.98 7.59
CA TYR A 458 -1.51 42.59 6.22
C TYR A 458 -2.06 43.59 5.20
N ARG A 459 -3.25 44.16 5.44
CA ARG A 459 -3.79 45.24 4.60
C ARG A 459 -3.00 46.53 4.75
N GLN A 460 -2.70 46.92 5.99
CA GLN A 460 -1.87 48.09 6.29
C GLN A 460 -0.48 48.01 5.65
N ARG A 461 0.20 46.86 5.77
CA ARG A 461 1.54 46.67 5.20
C ARG A 461 1.51 46.58 3.67
N SER A 462 0.47 45.99 3.07
CA SER A 462 0.30 45.98 1.62
C SER A 462 0.09 47.39 1.06
N ARG A 463 -0.76 48.21 1.70
CA ARG A 463 -0.90 49.63 1.37
C ARG A 463 0.41 50.39 1.51
N ALA A 464 1.12 50.22 2.63
CA ALA A 464 2.39 50.90 2.89
C ALA A 464 3.46 50.54 1.85
N LEU A 465 3.49 49.28 1.38
CA LEU A 465 4.40 48.82 0.35
C LEU A 465 4.13 49.52 -1.00
N VAL A 466 2.85 49.63 -1.39
CA VAL A 466 2.45 50.34 -2.62
C VAL A 466 2.71 51.84 -2.49
N GLN A 467 2.37 52.47 -1.37
CA GLN A 467 2.62 53.90 -1.13
C GLN A 467 4.12 54.23 -1.15
N ALA A 468 4.98 53.36 -0.62
CA ALA A 468 6.43 53.57 -0.65
C ALA A 468 7.00 53.55 -2.08
N GLN A 469 6.42 52.75 -2.98
CA GLN A 469 6.81 52.70 -4.39
C GLN A 469 6.20 53.85 -5.20
N HIS A 470 5.04 54.35 -4.78
CA HIS A 470 4.31 55.42 -5.43
C HIS A 470 3.86 56.49 -4.42
N PRO A 471 4.77 57.37 -3.95
CA PRO A 471 4.50 58.30 -2.86
C PRO A 471 3.35 59.27 -3.13
N ASP A 472 3.15 59.65 -4.39
CA ASP A 472 2.17 60.66 -4.81
C ASP A 472 0.79 60.06 -5.16
N TRP A 473 0.61 58.74 -5.05
CA TRP A 473 -0.67 58.12 -5.39
C TRP A 473 -1.75 58.38 -4.33
N PRO A 474 -3.01 58.61 -4.76
CA PRO A 474 -4.13 58.79 -3.83
C PRO A 474 -4.48 57.47 -3.13
N VAL A 475 -5.02 57.58 -1.91
CA VAL A 475 -5.33 56.45 -1.03
C VAL A 475 -6.24 55.41 -1.69
N THR A 476 -7.22 55.83 -2.49
CA THR A 476 -8.14 54.91 -3.19
C THR A 476 -7.43 54.06 -4.24
N GLN A 477 -6.47 54.64 -4.96
CA GLN A 477 -5.65 53.91 -5.94
C GLN A 477 -4.70 52.95 -5.24
N VAL A 478 -4.09 53.38 -4.12
CA VAL A 478 -3.20 52.54 -3.31
C VAL A 478 -3.95 51.36 -2.70
N GLU A 479 -5.17 51.55 -2.19
CA GLU A 479 -6.01 50.47 -1.66
C GLU A 479 -6.34 49.43 -2.75
N ALA A 480 -6.79 49.88 -3.93
CA ALA A 480 -7.14 48.98 -5.03
C ALA A 480 -5.93 48.16 -5.50
N VAL A 481 -4.78 48.80 -5.70
CA VAL A 481 -3.56 48.12 -6.15
C VAL A 481 -3.00 47.20 -5.06
N ALA A 482 -3.03 47.61 -3.80
CA ALA A 482 -2.60 46.77 -2.68
C ALA A 482 -3.47 45.51 -2.57
N GLN A 483 -4.78 45.66 -2.73
CA GLN A 483 -5.72 44.53 -2.73
C GLN A 483 -5.41 43.54 -3.86
N ASP A 484 -5.19 44.03 -5.08
CA ASP A 484 -4.91 43.17 -6.23
C ASP A 484 -3.55 42.47 -6.12
N GLN A 485 -2.50 43.20 -5.72
CA GLN A 485 -1.16 42.63 -5.49
C GLN A 485 -1.20 41.56 -4.41
N PHE A 486 -1.86 41.84 -3.27
CA PHE A 486 -1.97 40.90 -2.17
C PHE A 486 -2.72 39.63 -2.58
N GLN A 487 -3.91 39.74 -3.17
CA GLN A 487 -4.70 38.57 -3.55
C GLN A 487 -4.04 37.77 -4.68
N GLY A 488 -3.39 38.44 -5.64
CA GLY A 488 -2.62 37.80 -6.70
C GLY A 488 -1.45 36.98 -6.14
N ALA A 489 -0.68 37.57 -5.23
CA ALA A 489 0.43 36.88 -4.56
C ALA A 489 -0.07 35.73 -3.67
N ALA A 490 -1.10 35.97 -2.84
CA ALA A 490 -1.69 34.95 -1.98
C ALA A 490 -2.17 33.73 -2.78
N ARG A 491 -2.83 33.96 -3.92
CA ARG A 491 -3.22 32.90 -4.85
C ARG A 491 -2.03 32.14 -5.39
N ALA A 492 -1.01 32.82 -5.90
CA ALA A 492 0.19 32.18 -6.44
C ALA A 492 0.87 31.27 -5.40
N TRP A 493 1.01 31.75 -4.16
CA TRP A 493 1.62 31.00 -3.07
C TRP A 493 0.81 29.77 -2.66
N MET A 494 -0.50 29.93 -2.40
CA MET A 494 -1.33 28.82 -1.94
C MET A 494 -1.55 27.78 -3.05
N ALA A 495 -1.88 28.22 -4.27
CA ALA A 495 -2.12 27.32 -5.40
C ALA A 495 -0.84 26.59 -5.82
N GLY A 496 0.29 27.31 -5.92
CA GLY A 496 1.58 26.75 -6.29
C GLY A 496 2.05 25.70 -5.29
N THR A 497 1.87 25.95 -3.98
CA THR A 497 2.22 25.00 -2.92
C THR A 497 1.38 23.71 -3.03
N LEU A 498 0.05 23.81 -3.18
CA LEU A 498 -0.80 22.62 -3.36
C LEU A 498 -0.46 21.85 -4.65
N GLN A 499 -0.21 22.56 -5.74
CA GLN A 499 0.16 21.97 -7.02
C GLN A 499 1.48 21.20 -6.92
N LEU A 500 2.50 21.78 -6.27
CA LEU A 500 3.78 21.12 -6.05
C LEU A 500 3.62 19.91 -5.13
N GLY A 501 2.88 20.04 -4.03
CA GLY A 501 2.56 18.93 -3.12
C GLY A 501 1.93 17.76 -3.85
N ARG A 502 0.94 18.02 -4.70
CA ARG A 502 0.29 17.02 -5.56
C ARG A 502 1.24 16.42 -6.61
N ALA A 503 2.11 17.22 -7.22
CA ALA A 503 3.09 16.70 -8.18
C ALA A 503 4.05 15.71 -7.52
N LEU A 504 4.49 16.00 -6.29
CA LEU A 504 5.42 15.17 -5.54
C LEU A 504 4.73 13.97 -4.85
N ARG A 505 3.50 14.14 -4.40
CA ARG A 505 2.70 13.13 -3.66
C ARG A 505 1.26 13.13 -4.21
N PRO A 506 1.02 12.52 -5.39
CA PRO A 506 -0.23 12.65 -6.12
C PRO A 506 -1.44 12.00 -5.46
N ARG A 507 -1.20 11.09 -4.51
CA ARG A 507 -2.27 10.43 -3.73
C ARG A 507 -2.56 11.11 -2.39
N GLY A 508 -1.76 12.10 -1.98
CA GLY A 508 -1.96 12.81 -0.72
C GLY A 508 -3.24 13.64 -0.73
N LEU A 509 -3.96 13.65 0.39
CA LEU A 509 -5.15 14.47 0.59
C LEU A 509 -4.73 15.89 0.98
N TRP A 510 -4.20 16.63 0.00
CA TRP A 510 -3.70 18.00 0.18
C TRP A 510 -4.81 19.02 0.39
N GLY A 511 -4.68 19.86 1.40
CA GLY A 511 -5.61 20.97 1.67
C GLY A 511 -5.08 21.88 2.76
N PHE A 512 -5.67 23.05 2.91
CA PHE A 512 -5.33 23.98 3.99
C PHE A 512 -6.28 23.80 5.17
N TYR A 513 -5.72 23.79 6.38
CA TYR A 513 -6.51 23.87 7.62
C TYR A 513 -7.34 25.15 7.65
N GLY A 514 -8.58 25.05 8.14
CA GLY A 514 -9.49 26.17 8.32
C GLY A 514 -10.23 26.61 7.06
N PHE A 515 -10.13 25.87 5.95
CA PHE A 515 -10.79 26.24 4.69
C PHE A 515 -11.83 25.21 4.20
N PRO A 516 -13.01 25.67 3.73
CA PRO A 516 -13.52 27.04 3.82
C PRO A 516 -13.87 27.43 5.26
N ASP A 517 -13.97 28.74 5.50
CA ASP A 517 -14.60 29.29 6.69
C ASP A 517 -15.96 29.89 6.31
N CYS A 518 -16.97 29.68 7.16
CA CYS A 518 -18.34 30.18 7.00
C CYS A 518 -18.55 31.54 7.70
N TYR A 519 -17.64 31.93 8.60
CA TYR A 519 -17.68 33.16 9.41
C TYR A 519 -19.03 33.43 10.09
N ASN A 520 -19.72 32.36 10.52
CA ASN A 520 -21.02 32.37 11.19
C ASN A 520 -20.88 32.52 12.72
N TYR A 521 -20.15 33.55 13.15
CA TYR A 521 -19.80 33.78 14.57
C TYR A 521 -20.75 34.76 15.30
N ASP A 522 -21.85 35.15 14.68
CA ASP A 522 -22.81 36.13 15.19
C ASP A 522 -23.76 35.54 16.24
N PHE A 523 -23.22 34.79 17.21
CA PHE A 523 -23.98 34.01 18.19
C PHE A 523 -24.92 34.85 19.05
N LEU A 524 -24.61 36.13 19.26
CA LEU A 524 -25.43 37.05 20.03
C LEU A 524 -26.65 37.58 19.26
N SER A 525 -26.75 37.29 17.96
CA SER A 525 -27.93 37.63 17.16
C SER A 525 -29.16 36.89 17.68
N PRO A 526 -30.29 37.59 17.92
CA PRO A 526 -31.53 36.94 18.35
C PRO A 526 -32.10 35.98 17.29
N ASN A 527 -31.77 36.22 16.01
CA ASN A 527 -32.17 35.39 14.87
C ASN A 527 -30.99 34.57 14.33
N TYR A 528 -30.12 34.07 15.20
CA TYR A 528 -28.97 33.26 14.79
C TYR A 528 -29.43 31.99 14.07
N THR A 529 -29.09 31.87 12.78
CA THR A 529 -29.43 30.71 11.94
C THR A 529 -28.25 29.77 11.69
N GLY A 530 -27.05 30.18 12.09
CA GLY A 530 -25.80 29.52 11.73
C GLY A 530 -25.41 29.67 10.25
N GLN A 531 -26.24 30.27 9.40
CA GLN A 531 -25.93 30.45 7.98
C GLN A 531 -24.70 31.32 7.78
N CYS A 532 -23.88 30.96 6.79
CA CYS A 532 -22.78 31.82 6.38
C CYS A 532 -23.34 33.15 5.86
N PRO A 533 -22.85 34.31 6.34
CA PRO A 533 -23.27 35.61 5.83
C PRO A 533 -23.19 35.68 4.30
N SER A 534 -24.12 36.38 3.65
CA SER A 534 -24.23 36.40 2.17
C SER A 534 -22.95 36.84 1.47
N GLY A 535 -22.27 37.85 2.01
CA GLY A 535 -20.97 38.31 1.52
C GLY A 535 -19.86 37.27 1.64
N VAL A 536 -19.92 36.38 2.64
CA VAL A 536 -18.89 35.34 2.87
C VAL A 536 -18.94 34.27 1.80
N ARG A 537 -20.14 33.76 1.47
CA ARG A 537 -20.29 32.75 0.40
C ARG A 537 -19.77 33.28 -0.94
N ALA A 538 -20.07 34.54 -1.26
CA ALA A 538 -19.56 35.18 -2.47
C ALA A 538 -18.02 35.30 -2.47
N GLN A 539 -17.38 35.56 -1.32
CA GLN A 539 -15.91 35.55 -1.22
C GLN A 539 -15.33 34.13 -1.35
N ASN A 540 -16.00 33.11 -0.81
CA ASN A 540 -15.60 31.70 -0.97
C ASN A 540 -15.74 31.23 -2.42
N ASP A 541 -16.71 31.75 -3.18
CA ASP A 541 -16.83 31.47 -4.61
C ASP A 541 -15.63 32.00 -5.40
N GLN A 542 -15.06 33.14 -4.99
CA GLN A 542 -13.83 33.71 -5.57
C GLN A 542 -12.57 32.88 -5.24
N LEU A 543 -12.67 31.90 -4.35
CA LEU A 543 -11.62 30.92 -4.05
C LEU A 543 -11.77 29.61 -4.84
N GLY A 544 -12.55 29.59 -5.93
CA GLY A 544 -12.64 28.42 -6.83
C GLY A 544 -11.30 27.83 -7.25
N TRP A 545 -10.28 28.67 -7.41
CA TRP A 545 -8.90 28.25 -7.70
C TRP A 545 -8.25 27.44 -6.57
N LEU A 546 -8.64 27.67 -5.32
CA LEU A 546 -8.14 26.94 -4.15
C LEU A 546 -8.79 25.57 -4.10
N TRP A 547 -10.11 25.52 -4.24
CA TRP A 547 -10.91 24.29 -4.23
C TRP A 547 -10.47 23.33 -5.34
N GLY A 548 -10.27 23.83 -6.56
CA GLY A 548 -9.81 23.01 -7.69
C GLY A 548 -8.37 22.50 -7.55
N GLN A 549 -7.55 23.11 -6.68
CA GLN A 549 -6.20 22.63 -6.39
C GLN A 549 -6.16 21.63 -5.23
N SER A 550 -7.13 21.69 -4.31
CA SER A 550 -7.23 20.78 -3.17
C SER A 550 -7.52 19.33 -3.57
N ARG A 551 -7.18 18.41 -2.67
CA ARG A 551 -7.54 16.97 -2.68
C ARG A 551 -8.28 16.54 -1.41
N ALA A 552 -8.42 17.44 -0.44
CA ALA A 552 -9.38 17.39 0.65
C ALA A 552 -9.63 18.80 1.19
N LEU A 553 -10.73 18.99 1.93
CA LEU A 553 -11.05 20.22 2.65
C LEU A 553 -11.04 19.98 4.16
N TYR A 554 -10.50 20.94 4.90
CA TYR A 554 -10.28 20.84 6.35
C TYR A 554 -10.92 22.03 7.08
N PRO A 555 -12.26 22.20 7.02
CA PRO A 555 -12.91 23.29 7.73
C PRO A 555 -12.72 23.12 9.24
N SER A 556 -12.41 24.19 9.97
CA SER A 556 -12.43 24.15 11.43
C SER A 556 -13.86 24.30 11.92
N ILE A 557 -14.30 23.40 12.78
CA ILE A 557 -15.59 23.48 13.48
C ILE A 557 -15.39 23.56 15.00
N TYR A 558 -14.24 24.10 15.43
CA TYR A 558 -13.99 24.40 16.84
C TYR A 558 -15.13 25.26 17.37
N MET A 559 -15.63 24.89 18.55
CA MET A 559 -16.81 25.51 19.16
C MET A 559 -16.35 26.55 20.18
N PRO A 560 -16.56 27.85 19.94
CA PRO A 560 -16.16 28.88 20.89
C PRO A 560 -16.88 28.70 22.24
N ALA A 561 -16.22 29.08 23.34
CA ALA A 561 -16.77 28.98 24.70
C ALA A 561 -18.17 29.62 24.87
N VAL A 562 -18.49 30.67 24.10
CA VAL A 562 -19.82 31.32 24.12
C VAL A 562 -20.96 30.42 23.64
N LEU A 563 -20.68 29.28 22.99
CA LEU A 563 -21.70 28.32 22.60
C LEU A 563 -22.14 27.40 23.75
N GLU A 564 -21.36 27.31 24.83
CA GLU A 564 -21.62 26.42 25.95
C GLU A 564 -23.01 26.67 26.56
N GLY A 565 -23.87 25.65 26.49
CA GLY A 565 -25.24 25.69 27.04
C GLY A 565 -26.24 26.52 26.22
N THR A 566 -25.91 26.97 25.01
CA THR A 566 -26.79 27.85 24.21
C THR A 566 -27.75 27.13 23.26
N GLY A 567 -27.49 25.86 22.93
CA GLY A 567 -28.24 25.10 21.92
C GLY A 567 -27.99 25.54 20.47
N LYS A 568 -27.00 26.42 20.22
CA LYS A 568 -26.69 26.96 18.88
C LYS A 568 -25.62 26.18 18.12
N SER A 569 -24.96 25.24 18.79
CA SER A 569 -23.80 24.47 18.33
C SER A 569 -24.08 23.65 17.06
N GLN A 570 -25.21 22.93 17.01
CA GLN A 570 -25.57 22.14 15.83
C GLN A 570 -25.69 23.02 14.58
N MET A 571 -26.38 24.17 14.70
CA MET A 571 -26.57 25.09 13.57
C MET A 571 -25.25 25.72 13.12
N TYR A 572 -24.36 26.02 14.07
CA TYR A 572 -23.00 26.50 13.80
C TYR A 572 -22.21 25.48 12.98
N VAL A 573 -22.11 24.23 13.44
CA VAL A 573 -21.35 23.16 12.76
C VAL A 573 -21.99 22.81 11.42
N GLN A 574 -23.31 22.65 11.39
CA GLN A 574 -24.06 22.24 10.21
C GLN A 574 -23.69 23.08 8.99
N HIS A 575 -23.71 24.40 9.13
CA HIS A 575 -23.46 25.30 8.02
C HIS A 575 -21.99 25.38 7.62
N ARG A 576 -21.04 25.14 8.55
CA ARG A 576 -19.61 25.08 8.24
C ARG A 576 -19.26 23.85 7.42
N VAL A 577 -19.79 22.69 7.80
CA VAL A 577 -19.63 21.45 7.04
C VAL A 577 -20.35 21.55 5.70
N ALA A 578 -21.56 22.12 5.68
CA ALA A 578 -22.32 22.32 4.43
C ALA A 578 -21.60 23.26 3.45
N GLU A 579 -20.93 24.32 3.94
CA GLU A 579 -20.15 25.21 3.09
C GLU A 579 -18.98 24.50 2.42
N ALA A 580 -18.30 23.59 3.13
CA ALA A 580 -17.23 22.77 2.55
C ALA A 580 -17.75 21.88 1.40
N PHE A 581 -18.91 21.24 1.57
CA PHE A 581 -19.53 20.48 0.48
C PHE A 581 -20.01 21.40 -0.66
N ARG A 582 -20.55 22.58 -0.34
CA ARG A 582 -21.03 23.53 -1.36
C ARG A 582 -19.89 23.98 -2.27
N VAL A 583 -18.74 24.37 -1.71
CA VAL A 583 -17.59 24.82 -2.52
C VAL A 583 -16.94 23.68 -3.30
N ALA A 584 -16.93 22.45 -2.76
CA ALA A 584 -16.46 21.26 -3.48
C ALA A 584 -17.31 20.98 -4.73
N VAL A 585 -18.63 21.00 -4.59
CA VAL A 585 -19.58 20.84 -5.71
C VAL A 585 -19.42 21.97 -6.73
N ALA A 586 -19.33 23.23 -6.26
CA ALA A 586 -19.16 24.38 -7.15
C ALA A 586 -17.83 24.35 -7.93
N ALA A 587 -16.79 23.71 -7.38
CA ALA A 587 -15.50 23.53 -8.04
C ALA A 587 -15.46 22.34 -9.02
N GLY A 588 -16.58 21.60 -9.17
CA GLY A 588 -16.68 20.45 -10.07
C GLY A 588 -16.13 19.14 -9.50
N ASP A 589 -15.86 19.08 -8.19
CA ASP A 589 -15.44 17.85 -7.51
C ASP A 589 -16.40 17.52 -6.34
N PRO A 590 -17.60 16.96 -6.63
CA PRO A 590 -18.56 16.60 -5.59
C PRO A 590 -18.08 15.48 -4.67
N ASN A 591 -16.97 14.80 -5.02
CA ASN A 591 -16.38 13.70 -4.25
C ASN A 591 -15.18 14.14 -3.41
N LEU A 592 -14.84 15.43 -3.41
CA LEU A 592 -13.72 15.97 -2.64
C LEU A 592 -13.91 15.63 -1.14
N PRO A 593 -12.98 14.89 -0.50
CA PRO A 593 -13.10 14.53 0.90
C PRO A 593 -13.15 15.78 1.80
N VAL A 594 -14.17 15.86 2.66
CA VAL A 594 -14.29 16.88 3.71
C VAL A 594 -13.98 16.23 5.05
N LEU A 595 -12.98 16.74 5.77
CA LEU A 595 -12.57 16.26 7.09
C LEU A 595 -12.49 17.44 8.08
N PRO A 596 -13.60 17.76 8.76
CA PRO A 596 -13.62 18.87 9.70
C PRO A 596 -12.65 18.67 10.87
N TYR A 597 -12.01 19.76 11.28
CA TYR A 597 -11.19 19.81 12.50
C TYR A 597 -12.08 20.10 13.70
N VAL A 598 -11.96 19.27 14.74
CA VAL A 598 -12.78 19.33 15.95
C VAL A 598 -11.90 19.25 17.20
N GLN A 599 -12.31 19.90 18.28
CA GLN A 599 -11.72 19.74 19.61
C GLN A 599 -12.67 18.93 20.50
N ILE A 600 -12.13 18.33 21.56
CA ILE A 600 -12.94 17.69 22.62
C ILE A 600 -13.24 18.66 23.78
N PHE A 601 -12.84 19.92 23.62
CA PHE A 601 -13.09 21.02 24.53
C PHE A 601 -13.77 22.16 23.77
N TYR A 602 -14.48 23.03 24.47
CA TYR A 602 -14.78 24.35 23.91
C TYR A 602 -13.45 25.10 23.66
N ASP A 603 -13.39 25.81 22.54
CA ASP A 603 -12.16 26.43 22.05
C ASP A 603 -11.56 27.39 23.07
N MET A 604 -10.23 27.32 23.24
CA MET A 604 -9.46 28.08 24.23
C MET A 604 -9.87 27.83 25.70
N THR A 605 -10.43 26.67 26.02
CA THR A 605 -10.80 26.27 27.39
C THR A 605 -10.29 24.87 27.77
N ASN A 606 -10.55 24.48 29.01
CA ASN A 606 -10.44 23.10 29.50
C ASN A 606 -11.81 22.45 29.79
N HIS A 607 -12.90 23.04 29.29
CA HIS A 607 -14.26 22.53 29.47
C HIS A 607 -14.54 21.47 28.39
N PHE A 608 -14.66 20.20 28.80
CA PHE A 608 -14.95 19.11 27.87
C PHE A 608 -16.29 19.30 27.19
N LEU A 609 -16.38 18.94 25.91
CA LEU A 609 -17.65 18.90 25.20
C LEU A 609 -18.54 17.80 25.82
N PRO A 610 -19.76 18.11 26.24
CA PRO A 610 -20.70 17.08 26.67
C PRO A 610 -21.15 16.22 25.46
N LEU A 611 -21.83 15.10 25.74
CA LEU A 611 -22.21 14.12 24.71
C LEU A 611 -23.08 14.72 23.60
N ASP A 612 -24.00 15.60 23.95
CA ASP A 612 -24.84 16.37 23.02
C ASP A 612 -24.00 17.24 22.08
N GLU A 613 -22.90 17.82 22.56
CA GLU A 613 -22.01 18.62 21.71
C GLU A 613 -21.09 17.76 20.83
N LEU A 614 -20.79 16.53 21.24
CA LEU A 614 -20.18 15.54 20.34
C LEU A 614 -21.16 15.12 19.22
N GLU A 615 -22.44 14.96 19.53
CA GLU A 615 -23.50 14.74 18.54
C GLU A 615 -23.63 15.91 17.56
N HIS A 616 -23.63 17.14 18.09
CA HIS A 616 -23.73 18.36 17.29
C HIS A 616 -22.47 18.70 16.48
N SER A 617 -21.34 18.05 16.73
CA SER A 617 -20.08 18.27 16.03
C SER A 617 -19.66 17.08 15.17
N LEU A 618 -19.25 15.97 15.80
CA LEU A 618 -18.80 14.75 15.13
C LEU A 618 -19.98 14.02 14.47
N GLY A 619 -21.10 13.89 15.20
CA GLY A 619 -22.32 13.27 14.66
C GLY A 619 -22.87 14.04 13.46
N GLU A 620 -22.96 15.36 13.60
CA GLU A 620 -23.39 16.27 12.54
C GLU A 620 -22.50 16.17 11.29
N SER A 621 -21.18 16.09 11.46
CA SER A 621 -20.22 15.90 10.37
C SER A 621 -20.45 14.58 9.63
N ALA A 622 -20.62 13.48 10.37
CA ALA A 622 -20.89 12.17 9.81
C ALA A 622 -22.23 12.14 9.04
N ALA A 623 -23.29 12.73 9.60
CA ALA A 623 -24.62 12.78 9.00
C ALA A 623 -24.65 13.54 7.65
N GLN A 624 -23.76 14.51 7.44
CA GLN A 624 -23.60 15.19 6.15
C GLN A 624 -22.72 14.42 5.14
N GLY A 625 -22.13 13.30 5.55
CA GLY A 625 -21.27 12.46 4.73
C GLY A 625 -19.80 12.89 4.70
N ALA A 626 -19.30 13.56 5.76
CA ALA A 626 -17.87 13.84 5.92
C ALA A 626 -17.04 12.55 5.76
N ALA A 627 -15.79 12.70 5.30
CA ALA A 627 -14.88 11.56 5.13
C ALA A 627 -14.30 11.04 6.43
N GLY A 628 -14.42 11.84 7.47
CA GLY A 628 -13.96 11.61 8.81
C GLY A 628 -13.89 12.98 9.50
N VAL A 629 -13.25 12.99 10.67
CA VAL A 629 -12.96 14.21 11.43
C VAL A 629 -11.51 14.13 11.91
N VAL A 630 -10.88 15.28 12.11
CA VAL A 630 -9.57 15.37 12.77
C VAL A 630 -9.81 15.91 14.17
N LEU A 631 -9.63 15.05 15.18
CA LEU A 631 -9.66 15.46 16.58
C LEU A 631 -8.29 16.05 16.93
N TRP A 632 -8.24 17.37 17.07
CA TRP A 632 -7.05 18.07 17.51
C TRP A 632 -7.22 18.46 18.98
N VAL A 633 -6.19 18.23 19.79
CA VAL A 633 -6.17 18.62 21.20
C VAL A 633 -4.95 19.52 21.40
N SER A 634 -5.19 20.72 21.94
CA SER A 634 -4.11 21.67 22.21
C SER A 634 -3.11 21.07 23.20
N TRP A 635 -1.83 21.38 22.98
CA TRP A 635 -0.75 21.01 23.89
C TRP A 635 -0.99 21.51 25.32
N GLU A 636 -1.74 22.60 25.47
CA GLU A 636 -2.14 23.16 26.77
C GLU A 636 -3.01 22.18 27.57
N ASN A 637 -3.93 21.48 26.91
CA ASN A 637 -4.83 20.51 27.54
C ASN A 637 -4.16 19.17 27.85
N THR A 638 -2.95 18.90 27.32
CA THR A 638 -2.18 17.67 27.61
C THR A 638 -0.92 17.95 28.42
N ARG A 639 -0.81 19.14 29.01
CA ARG A 639 0.44 19.59 29.66
C ARG A 639 0.68 18.96 31.03
N THR A 640 -0.37 18.75 31.81
CA THR A 640 -0.27 18.29 33.20
C THR A 640 -0.80 16.86 33.35
N LYS A 641 -0.38 16.20 34.44
CA LYS A 641 -0.86 14.86 34.78
C LYS A 641 -2.37 14.87 34.99
N GLU A 642 -2.88 15.91 35.66
CA GLU A 642 -4.31 16.08 35.96
C GLU A 642 -5.12 16.19 34.67
N SER A 643 -4.67 17.00 33.70
CA SER A 643 -5.37 17.14 32.42
C SER A 643 -5.31 15.86 31.59
N CYS A 644 -4.18 15.17 31.55
CA CYS A 644 -4.07 13.87 30.88
C CYS A 644 -4.96 12.80 31.53
N GLN A 645 -5.07 12.79 32.86
CA GLN A 645 -5.94 11.88 33.59
C GLN A 645 -7.42 12.17 33.31
N ALA A 646 -7.81 13.45 33.29
CA ALA A 646 -9.16 13.85 32.92
C ALA A 646 -9.51 13.48 31.46
N ILE A 647 -8.56 13.63 30.53
CA ILE A 647 -8.74 13.18 29.13
C ILE A 647 -8.91 11.65 29.07
N LYS A 648 -8.13 10.89 29.84
CA LYS A 648 -8.27 9.43 29.92
C LYS A 648 -9.68 9.06 30.40
N GLU A 649 -10.15 9.65 31.48
CA GLU A 649 -11.49 9.39 32.01
C GLU A 649 -12.59 9.77 31.02
N TYR A 650 -12.46 10.92 30.36
CA TYR A 650 -13.37 11.35 29.29
C TYR A 650 -13.35 10.40 28.08
N MET A 651 -12.18 9.87 27.71
CA MET A 651 -12.02 8.86 26.66
C MET A 651 -12.74 7.57 27.01
N ASP A 652 -12.56 7.08 28.23
CA ASP A 652 -13.13 5.81 28.68
C ASP A 652 -14.66 5.89 28.83
N THR A 653 -15.18 7.05 29.24
CA THR A 653 -16.60 7.20 29.64
C THR A 653 -17.50 7.82 28.58
N ILE A 654 -16.99 8.76 27.77
CA ILE A 654 -17.81 9.56 26.85
C ILE A 654 -17.29 9.42 25.41
N LEU A 655 -16.06 9.87 25.15
CA LEU A 655 -15.56 10.02 23.78
C LEU A 655 -15.34 8.67 23.09
N GLY A 656 -14.67 7.72 23.73
CA GLY A 656 -14.41 6.40 23.15
C GLY A 656 -15.69 5.66 22.74
N PRO A 657 -16.68 5.51 23.64
CA PRO A 657 -17.97 4.93 23.30
C PRO A 657 -18.68 5.67 22.16
N PHE A 658 -18.65 7.01 22.18
CA PHE A 658 -19.28 7.81 21.13
C PHE A 658 -18.59 7.64 19.76
N ILE A 659 -17.26 7.61 19.70
CA ILE A 659 -16.49 7.36 18.47
C ILE A 659 -16.84 6.01 17.87
N LEU A 660 -16.89 4.95 18.69
CA LEU A 660 -17.29 3.62 18.22
C LEU A 660 -18.74 3.65 17.70
N ASN A 661 -19.63 4.31 18.43
CA ASN A 661 -21.03 4.46 18.07
C ASN A 661 -21.22 5.10 16.68
N VAL A 662 -20.70 6.32 16.47
CA VAL A 662 -20.88 7.05 15.21
C VAL A 662 -20.16 6.36 14.04
N THR A 663 -18.99 5.77 14.28
CA THR A 663 -18.21 5.07 13.23
C THR A 663 -18.93 3.81 12.78
N SER A 664 -19.46 3.02 13.72
CA SER A 664 -20.24 1.83 13.42
C SER A 664 -21.58 2.17 12.80
N GLY A 665 -22.28 3.19 13.27
CA GLY A 665 -23.54 3.67 12.67
C GLY A 665 -23.37 4.07 11.20
N ALA A 666 -22.32 4.83 10.89
CA ALA A 666 -22.00 5.20 9.51
C ALA A 666 -21.63 3.99 8.63
N LEU A 667 -20.84 3.05 9.16
CA LEU A 667 -20.46 1.82 8.44
C LEU A 667 -21.67 0.92 8.16
N LEU A 668 -22.50 0.66 9.17
CA LEU A 668 -23.69 -0.17 9.05
C LEU A 668 -24.69 0.45 8.09
N CYS A 669 -24.90 1.77 8.13
CA CYS A 669 -25.75 2.44 7.16
C CYS A 669 -25.20 2.33 5.74
N SER A 670 -23.89 2.52 5.55
CA SER A 670 -23.23 2.32 4.25
C SER A 670 -23.46 0.90 3.71
N GLN A 671 -23.37 -0.12 4.57
CA GLN A 671 -23.59 -1.51 4.18
C GLN A 671 -25.06 -1.79 3.85
N ALA A 672 -25.98 -1.39 4.72
CA ALA A 672 -27.39 -1.71 4.63
C ALA A 672 -28.12 -0.90 3.54
N LEU A 673 -27.78 0.39 3.39
CA LEU A 673 -28.49 1.31 2.50
C LEU A 673 -27.74 1.58 1.19
N CYS A 674 -26.40 1.60 1.23
CA CYS A 674 -25.57 2.05 0.11
C CYS A 674 -24.69 0.94 -0.49
N SER A 675 -25.04 -0.33 -0.27
CA SER A 675 -24.35 -1.49 -0.84
C SER A 675 -22.84 -1.54 -0.54
N SER A 676 -22.38 -0.91 0.55
CA SER A 676 -20.95 -0.69 0.87
C SER A 676 -20.17 0.16 -0.15
N HIS A 677 -20.88 0.86 -1.03
CA HIS A 677 -20.33 1.60 -2.17
C HIS A 677 -20.67 3.09 -2.14
N GLY A 678 -21.12 3.59 -0.99
CA GLY A 678 -21.38 5.00 -0.76
C GLY A 678 -21.50 5.35 0.72
N ARG A 679 -21.62 6.63 1.02
CA ARG A 679 -21.93 7.11 2.37
C ARG A 679 -23.39 7.44 2.50
N CYS A 680 -23.96 7.15 3.67
CA CYS A 680 -25.24 7.72 4.05
C CYS A 680 -25.10 9.22 4.29
N VAL A 681 -26.02 9.98 3.71
CA VAL A 681 -26.13 11.43 3.84
C VAL A 681 -27.56 11.75 4.17
N ARG A 682 -27.74 12.59 5.19
CA ARG A 682 -29.05 12.98 5.73
C ARG A 682 -29.96 13.56 4.65
N ARG A 683 -31.22 13.16 4.67
CA ARG A 683 -32.25 13.73 3.80
C ARG A 683 -32.66 15.12 4.30
N PRO A 684 -32.98 16.07 3.40
CA PRO A 684 -33.49 17.37 3.80
C PRO A 684 -34.78 17.33 4.64
N SER A 685 -35.60 16.28 4.49
CA SER A 685 -36.81 16.05 5.28
C SER A 685 -36.53 15.73 6.75
N HIS A 686 -35.33 15.27 7.08
CA HIS A 686 -34.92 14.85 8.42
C HIS A 686 -33.68 15.64 8.86
N PRO A 687 -33.74 16.98 9.01
CA PRO A 687 -32.56 17.85 9.13
C PRO A 687 -31.74 17.66 10.41
N LYS A 688 -32.22 16.87 11.38
CA LYS A 688 -31.54 16.58 12.65
C LYS A 688 -31.12 15.12 12.82
N ALA A 689 -31.41 14.24 11.85
CA ALA A 689 -31.01 12.84 11.93
C ALA A 689 -29.50 12.68 12.08
N LEU A 690 -29.07 11.64 12.81
CA LEU A 690 -27.67 11.31 13.08
C LEU A 690 -27.43 9.82 12.83
N LEU A 691 -26.18 9.46 12.49
CA LEU A 691 -25.79 8.06 12.26
C LEU A 691 -25.29 7.43 13.56
N ILE A 692 -26.21 7.12 14.47
CA ILE A 692 -25.95 6.57 15.80
C ILE A 692 -26.62 5.20 15.92
N LEU A 693 -25.98 4.27 16.62
CA LEU A 693 -26.50 2.95 16.95
C LEU A 693 -27.67 3.03 17.93
N ASN A 694 -28.72 2.28 17.66
CA ASN A 694 -29.84 2.11 18.57
C ASN A 694 -29.41 1.32 19.82
N PRO A 695 -29.53 1.88 21.05
CA PRO A 695 -29.14 1.19 22.28
C PRO A 695 -30.01 -0.03 22.60
N ALA A 696 -31.19 -0.17 21.98
CA ALA A 696 -32.00 -1.39 22.10
C ALA A 696 -31.41 -2.56 21.29
N SER A 697 -30.63 -2.26 20.25
CA SER A 697 -30.10 -3.24 19.29
C SER A 697 -28.61 -3.51 19.48
N PHE A 698 -27.90 -2.55 20.09
CA PHE A 698 -26.46 -2.61 20.31
C PHE A 698 -26.07 -2.23 21.73
N SER A 699 -24.99 -2.85 22.22
CA SER A 699 -24.31 -2.53 23.48
C SER A 699 -22.82 -2.33 23.23
N ILE A 700 -22.31 -1.19 23.69
CA ILE A 700 -20.88 -0.86 23.69
C ILE A 700 -20.34 -1.07 25.10
N GLN A 701 -19.32 -1.91 25.25
CA GLN A 701 -18.77 -2.27 26.56
C GLN A 701 -17.24 -2.24 26.55
N LEU A 702 -16.65 -1.74 27.63
CA LEU A 702 -15.23 -1.95 27.91
C LEU A 702 -14.98 -3.44 28.11
N THR A 703 -13.92 -3.96 27.49
CA THR A 703 -13.50 -5.34 27.79
C THR A 703 -12.94 -5.41 29.22
N PRO A 704 -13.22 -6.50 29.97
CA PRO A 704 -12.82 -6.63 31.38
C PRO A 704 -11.32 -6.46 31.66
N ASP A 705 -10.48 -6.74 30.66
CA ASP A 705 -9.01 -6.72 30.78
C ASP A 705 -8.38 -5.35 30.46
N GLY A 706 -9.20 -4.30 30.29
CA GLY A 706 -8.72 -2.97 29.87
C GLY A 706 -8.35 -2.89 28.37
N GLY A 707 -8.75 -3.89 27.59
CA GLY A 707 -8.63 -3.88 26.12
C GLY A 707 -9.62 -2.93 25.42
N PRO A 708 -9.57 -2.86 24.08
CA PRO A 708 -10.41 -1.95 23.30
C PRO A 708 -11.92 -2.20 23.50
N LEU A 709 -12.71 -1.15 23.31
CA LEU A 709 -14.19 -1.24 23.36
C LEU A 709 -14.71 -2.32 22.42
N SER A 710 -15.67 -3.10 22.90
CA SER A 710 -16.36 -4.13 22.11
C SER A 710 -17.78 -3.67 21.77
N LEU A 711 -18.20 -3.92 20.53
CA LEU A 711 -19.57 -3.73 20.07
C LEU A 711 -20.27 -5.09 20.00
N ARG A 712 -21.40 -5.24 20.70
CA ARG A 712 -22.26 -6.41 20.64
C ARG A 712 -23.65 -6.01 20.15
N GLY A 713 -24.28 -6.88 19.37
CA GLY A 713 -25.61 -6.64 18.81
C GLY A 713 -25.65 -6.88 17.31
N ALA A 714 -26.79 -6.59 16.71
CA ALA A 714 -27.01 -6.68 15.27
C ALA A 714 -28.00 -5.61 14.82
N LEU A 715 -27.84 -5.15 13.58
CA LEU A 715 -28.70 -4.12 13.00
C LEU A 715 -30.09 -4.72 12.73
N SER A 716 -31.11 -4.24 13.42
CA SER A 716 -32.47 -4.75 13.27
C SER A 716 -33.12 -4.26 11.97
N LEU A 717 -34.23 -4.89 11.56
CA LEU A 717 -35.00 -4.43 10.40
C LEU A 717 -35.65 -3.06 10.65
N GLU A 718 -35.99 -2.75 11.90
CA GLU A 718 -36.52 -1.44 12.29
C GLU A 718 -35.45 -0.34 12.14
N ASP A 719 -34.22 -0.61 12.61
CA ASP A 719 -33.10 0.32 12.42
C ASP A 719 -32.82 0.56 10.92
N GLN A 720 -32.88 -0.48 10.10
CA GLN A 720 -32.71 -0.37 8.64
C GLN A 720 -33.82 0.47 8.00
N ALA A 721 -35.07 0.29 8.42
CA ALA A 721 -36.20 1.07 7.93
C ALA A 721 -36.03 2.55 8.28
N GLN A 722 -35.63 2.85 9.53
CA GLN A 722 -35.34 4.20 9.98
C GLN A 722 -34.19 4.83 9.18
N MET A 723 -33.09 4.09 8.96
CA MET A 723 -31.98 4.56 8.12
C MET A 723 -32.44 4.90 6.70
N ALA A 724 -33.33 4.10 6.10
CA ALA A 724 -33.85 4.35 4.75
C ALA A 724 -34.74 5.60 4.67
N GLU A 725 -35.50 5.89 5.73
CA GLU A 725 -36.35 7.07 5.86
C GLU A 725 -35.54 8.35 6.09
N GLU A 726 -34.48 8.28 6.91
CA GLU A 726 -33.70 9.45 7.32
C GLU A 726 -32.54 9.78 6.36
N PHE A 727 -31.98 8.77 5.67
CA PHE A 727 -30.76 8.91 4.88
C PHE A 727 -30.94 8.52 3.41
N LYS A 728 -30.04 9.03 2.57
CA LYS A 728 -29.84 8.66 1.17
C LYS A 728 -28.36 8.42 0.90
N CYS A 729 -28.02 7.83 -0.23
CA CYS A 729 -26.63 7.55 -0.56
C CYS A 729 -25.94 8.67 -1.35
N ARG A 730 -24.69 8.93 -1.00
CA ARG A 730 -23.69 9.60 -1.85
C ARG A 730 -22.64 8.55 -2.22
N CYS A 731 -22.67 8.10 -3.47
CA CYS A 731 -21.82 7.00 -3.92
C CYS A 731 -20.35 7.37 -3.99
N TYR A 732 -19.49 6.40 -3.73
CA TYR A 732 -18.06 6.53 -3.97
C TYR A 732 -17.79 6.64 -5.48
N PRO A 733 -16.68 7.29 -5.88
CA PRO A 733 -16.26 7.32 -7.28
C PRO A 733 -16.24 5.90 -7.88
N GLY A 734 -16.86 5.74 -9.06
CA GLY A 734 -16.99 4.43 -9.71
C GLY A 734 -18.34 3.73 -9.48
N TRP A 735 -19.22 4.29 -8.65
CA TRP A 735 -20.54 3.74 -8.35
C TRP A 735 -21.66 4.75 -8.61
N GLN A 736 -22.84 4.24 -8.97
CA GLN A 736 -24.03 5.02 -9.30
C GLN A 736 -25.30 4.29 -8.85
N GLY A 737 -26.44 4.96 -9.00
CA GLY A 737 -27.74 4.49 -8.54
C GLY A 737 -28.12 5.06 -7.19
N PRO A 738 -29.41 5.00 -6.82
CA PRO A 738 -29.91 5.51 -5.54
C PRO A 738 -29.33 4.78 -4.32
N TRP A 739 -28.81 3.56 -4.50
CA TRP A 739 -28.26 2.69 -3.45
C TRP A 739 -26.80 2.29 -3.72
N CYS A 740 -26.14 2.97 -4.66
CA CYS A 740 -24.77 2.69 -5.10
C CYS A 740 -24.54 1.24 -5.54
N GLU A 741 -25.57 0.61 -6.08
CA GLU A 741 -25.61 -0.81 -6.41
C GLU A 741 -25.03 -1.12 -7.79
N GLN A 742 -24.83 -0.09 -8.62
CA GLN A 742 -24.34 -0.23 -9.99
C GLN A 742 -22.96 0.42 -10.12
N LYS A 743 -22.04 -0.22 -10.83
CA LYS A 743 -20.82 0.47 -11.26
C LYS A 743 -21.18 1.55 -12.26
N SER A 744 -20.65 2.76 -12.07
CA SER A 744 -20.82 3.84 -13.04
C SER A 744 -20.13 3.47 -14.34
N MET A 745 -20.82 3.58 -15.47
CA MET A 745 -20.21 3.39 -16.78
C MET A 745 -19.18 4.52 -16.99
N TRP A 746 -17.90 4.14 -17.03
CA TRP A 746 -16.81 4.96 -17.57
C TRP A 746 -16.42 4.40 -18.93
#